data_AF-A0A847ALU6-F1
#
_entry.id   AF-A0A847ALU6-F1
#
_cell.length_a   1.000
_cell.length_b   1.000
_cell.length_c   1.000
_cell.angle_alpha   90.00
_cell.angle_beta   90.00
_cell.angle_gamma   90.00
#
_symmetry.space_group_name_H-M   'P 1'
#
loop_
_entity.id
_entity.type
_entity.pdbx_description
1 polymer ?
#
loop_
_entity_poly.entity_id
_entity_poly.type
_entity_poly.pdbx_seq_one_letter_code
_entity_poly.pdbx_strand_id
1 'polypeptide(L)'
;MKRIIIVVVVVLAIGAVAGYFYFSPSGDIPFSKDTTLYKAIPVTTPFFMEAGSLSSIPFGNSVMKEFALIDKFYTGSFLNIDSLIRDSKEISPGLRNTPFVIAFCFTGRNQLMPLLVKKVDGSNRKNEILQFIQNLFPPAKFKYFEKDYGKSKIIEINRGPENKPVVYSITNGLFIVSSESLLVEQAIRQLSSKGIVNNKFFQETYKSASSGKVSLFVNHSYFSGFMGNILNSDLKRRKDEFGDPVKLNARIQSEKFRNFASWSSLDLSFSKDDLIFNGYSVAGDSLNHYLSVFEGQQPVRFRADEILPQNISCYFNIALSDKKLFFKRLENYFIHTGSYYMREERMKRFEYGFRNNMREQFGEIVKDQIIVAAGTIPVDPDNKQIYFIFQTENQASAEEQMKGLLANYAYREKSALDSARSDYQLNSKVKIGIYKFPYPSFPGIWLGAPFFTAAAEYVAFYNNCMIFCNTEQGLKEYLQNIANGNTLGKDNAYHKAVQKNGGKANLHIYLDINKSFSLAKEIFTASYFKKITGYEENIRKFRTFNWLVQYSKGSFLNTLGLVYDPEIPGQAQTTWQSAVGNDIAKKPQLVINANNPANREIIITDDRNNLLLLSETGIIRWSLPLPEPVMSEIYQVDYYRNGKLQYLFSTKNKIYLIDRNGKNCANFPIGLKSPATNGVNVFDYDRNRNYRYVIAGEDKKIYVYDFEGKIISGWNFGRTSSMVTSPVKHFKISGKDYIVFKDSKHIYICNRRGDIRVETGFTINFSDNPLFLNMDGTPKIVASDNTGKVHYIYFDGRHEEKRSSRLSKNHFFIIDDLNGDKTPEFIFTDKNEIMVFDENGKKQFGKKLSGPVSSPPNIYAFSNNLKKIGVVDAESNRIYLFDHDGKLHEGFPLQGNSEFSIGKLSDRVSGLNLVVGSRGGRLYNYTLK
;
A
#
# COMPACT_ATOMS: atom_id res chain seq x y z
N MET A 1 22.42 -19.67 1.90
CA MET A 1 22.49 -20.09 3.31
C MET A 1 21.78 -19.07 4.21
N LYS A 2 21.19 -19.54 5.33
CA LYS A 2 20.52 -18.75 6.40
C LYS A 2 19.22 -18.03 5.98
N ARG A 3 18.48 -17.55 6.98
CA ARG A 3 17.22 -16.77 6.90
C ARG A 3 16.02 -17.49 6.26
N ILE A 4 15.32 -18.26 7.11
CA ILE A 4 14.18 -19.12 6.70
C ILE A 4 12.88 -18.90 7.52
N ILE A 5 12.86 -18.16 8.65
CA ILE A 5 11.99 -18.62 9.75
C ILE A 5 10.71 -17.82 10.08
N ILE A 6 10.56 -16.50 9.88
CA ILE A 6 9.32 -15.79 10.33
C ILE A 6 8.05 -16.32 9.69
N VAL A 7 8.01 -16.42 8.37
CA VAL A 7 6.83 -16.98 7.71
C VAL A 7 6.75 -18.46 8.00
N VAL A 8 7.85 -19.21 8.15
CA VAL A 8 7.83 -20.60 8.66
C VAL A 8 7.27 -20.73 10.09
N VAL A 9 7.17 -19.67 10.90
CA VAL A 9 6.38 -19.70 12.15
C VAL A 9 4.90 -19.62 11.86
N VAL A 10 4.49 -18.67 11.02
CA VAL A 10 3.09 -18.55 10.57
C VAL A 10 2.68 -19.85 9.86
N VAL A 11 3.51 -20.32 8.93
CA VAL A 11 3.34 -21.45 8.02
C VAL A 11 3.55 -22.80 8.68
N LEU A 12 4.34 -22.96 9.75
CA LEU A 12 4.30 -24.18 10.58
C LEU A 12 3.33 -24.10 11.77
N ALA A 13 2.87 -22.93 12.23
CA ALA A 13 1.64 -22.88 13.03
C ALA A 13 0.44 -23.32 12.17
N ILE A 14 0.51 -23.01 10.87
CA ILE A 14 -0.46 -23.38 9.84
C ILE A 14 -0.22 -24.81 9.31
N GLY A 15 1.01 -25.34 9.35
CA GLY A 15 1.36 -26.74 9.05
C GLY A 15 1.40 -27.70 10.25
N ALA A 16 1.29 -27.17 11.47
CA ALA A 16 0.87 -27.85 12.71
C ALA A 16 -0.61 -27.61 13.01
N VAL A 17 -1.25 -26.81 12.17
CA VAL A 17 -2.58 -27.00 11.61
C VAL A 17 -2.44 -27.98 10.42
N ALA A 18 -3.51 -28.26 9.66
CA ALA A 18 -3.62 -29.09 8.43
C ALA A 18 -4.35 -30.52 8.32
N GLY A 19 -5.30 -30.98 9.16
CA GLY A 19 -6.15 -32.20 9.08
C GLY A 19 -7.32 -32.37 10.10
N TYR A 20 -7.94 -31.30 10.67
CA TYR A 20 -9.02 -31.31 11.71
C TYR A 20 -10.37 -31.73 11.13
N PHE A 21 -11.34 -30.82 11.12
CA PHE A 21 -12.73 -31.19 10.96
C PHE A 21 -13.18 -31.10 9.51
N TYR A 22 -12.85 -32.15 8.78
CA TYR A 22 -13.85 -32.79 7.92
C TYR A 22 -14.88 -33.57 8.77
N PHE A 23 -14.54 -33.99 10.00
CA PHE A 23 -15.47 -34.58 10.96
C PHE A 23 -15.22 -34.12 12.40
N SER A 24 -16.21 -33.44 13.01
CA SER A 24 -16.54 -33.62 14.42
C SER A 24 -17.93 -33.06 14.75
N PRO A 25 -18.80 -33.87 15.38
CA PRO A 25 -19.80 -33.37 16.31
C PRO A 25 -19.14 -32.77 17.56
N SER A 26 -19.90 -31.99 18.32
CA SER A 26 -19.49 -31.43 19.61
C SER A 26 -19.26 -32.49 20.70
N GLY A 27 -18.23 -32.32 21.54
CA GLY A 27 -18.04 -33.10 22.76
C GLY A 27 -16.88 -32.60 23.63
N ASP A 28 -17.17 -32.18 24.86
CA ASP A 28 -16.17 -31.77 25.86
C ASP A 28 -15.59 -32.98 26.60
N ILE A 29 -14.30 -33.26 26.44
CA ILE A 29 -13.54 -34.27 27.20
C ILE A 29 -12.05 -33.86 27.32
N PRO A 30 -11.24 -34.41 28.25
CA PRO A 30 -10.84 -33.58 29.39
C PRO A 30 -9.32 -33.32 29.51
N PHE A 31 -8.98 -32.51 30.50
CA PHE A 31 -7.63 -32.06 30.84
C PHE A 31 -6.60 -33.20 31.03
N SER A 32 -5.56 -33.22 30.19
CA SER A 32 -4.35 -34.01 30.43
C SER A 32 -3.35 -33.21 31.27
N LYS A 33 -2.81 -33.81 32.34
CA LYS A 33 -1.71 -33.24 33.13
C LYS A 33 -0.32 -33.71 32.65
N ASP A 34 -0.22 -34.35 31.48
CA ASP A 34 1.04 -34.92 30.99
C ASP A 34 1.98 -33.85 30.43
N THR A 35 2.74 -33.21 31.32
CA THR A 35 3.73 -32.19 30.97
C THR A 35 5.03 -32.74 30.35
N THR A 36 5.09 -34.02 29.98
CA THR A 36 6.35 -34.69 29.61
C THR A 36 6.94 -34.17 28.31
N LEU A 37 6.12 -33.83 27.31
CA LEU A 37 6.58 -33.22 26.04
C LEU A 37 7.41 -31.95 26.28
N TYR A 38 6.93 -31.08 27.18
CA TYR A 38 7.56 -29.78 27.46
C TYR A 38 8.90 -29.87 28.20
N LYS A 39 9.21 -31.00 28.85
CA LYS A 39 10.51 -31.22 29.51
C LYS A 39 11.68 -31.31 28.52
N ALA A 40 11.41 -31.65 27.26
CA ALA A 40 12.43 -31.68 26.20
C ALA A 40 12.66 -30.30 25.55
N ILE A 41 11.83 -29.29 25.83
CA ILE A 41 11.89 -27.98 25.18
C ILE A 41 12.91 -27.08 25.90
N PRO A 42 13.97 -26.60 25.20
CA PRO A 42 14.95 -25.70 25.79
C PRO A 42 14.32 -24.43 26.38
N VAL A 43 14.73 -24.02 27.57
CA VAL A 43 14.20 -22.81 28.26
C VAL A 43 14.40 -21.50 27.48
N THR A 44 15.33 -21.47 26.52
CA THR A 44 15.62 -20.35 25.61
C THR A 44 14.75 -20.35 24.34
N THR A 45 13.81 -21.28 24.21
CA THR A 45 12.93 -21.38 23.04
C THR A 45 11.98 -20.17 22.97
N PRO A 46 12.06 -19.32 21.92
CA PRO A 46 11.21 -18.13 21.76
C PRO A 46 9.73 -18.43 21.51
N PHE A 47 9.42 -19.58 20.89
CA PHE A 47 8.05 -20.07 20.72
C PHE A 47 8.07 -21.55 20.29
N PHE A 48 6.95 -22.23 20.50
CA PHE A 48 6.68 -23.57 20.01
C PHE A 48 5.18 -23.75 19.77
N MET A 49 4.78 -24.72 18.96
CA MET A 49 3.38 -25.13 18.83
C MET A 49 3.18 -26.56 19.31
N GLU A 50 2.17 -26.78 20.13
CA GLU A 50 1.57 -28.11 20.31
C GLU A 50 0.49 -28.32 19.25
N ALA A 51 0.43 -29.53 18.71
CA ALA A 51 -0.73 -30.03 17.97
C ALA A 51 -1.24 -31.30 18.66
N GLY A 52 -2.54 -31.34 18.97
CA GLY A 52 -3.19 -32.48 19.60
C GLY A 52 -3.07 -33.77 18.77
N SER A 53 -2.92 -33.66 17.45
CA SER A 53 -2.51 -34.77 16.56
C SER A 53 -2.09 -34.24 15.19
N LEU A 54 -1.58 -35.10 14.30
CA LEU A 54 -1.51 -34.80 12.85
C LEU A 54 -2.92 -34.75 12.19
N SER A 55 -3.97 -34.98 12.98
CA SER A 55 -5.38 -34.80 12.62
C SER A 55 -6.05 -33.63 13.39
N SER A 56 -5.33 -32.75 14.12
CA SER A 56 -5.92 -31.57 14.80
C SER A 56 -5.83 -30.28 13.97
N ILE A 57 -5.88 -30.43 12.64
CA ILE A 57 -5.09 -29.66 11.68
C ILE A 57 -6.17 -28.80 10.71
N PRO A 58 -6.25 -28.38 9.37
CA PRO A 58 -7.04 -28.93 8.18
C PRO A 58 -6.48 -28.64 6.70
N PHE A 59 -5.73 -29.54 6.01
CA PHE A 59 -4.85 -29.28 4.82
C PHE A 59 -5.62 -28.77 3.59
N GLY A 60 -6.87 -29.19 3.42
CA GLY A 60 -7.71 -28.86 2.27
C GLY A 60 -8.23 -27.42 2.22
N ASN A 61 -8.07 -26.66 3.31
CA ASN A 61 -8.54 -25.28 3.43
C ASN A 61 -7.85 -24.33 2.41
N SER A 62 -8.55 -23.28 2.00
CA SER A 62 -8.10 -22.24 1.06
C SER A 62 -6.90 -21.45 1.57
N VAL A 63 -6.99 -20.96 2.80
CA VAL A 63 -5.93 -20.24 3.54
C VAL A 63 -4.67 -21.13 3.64
N MET A 64 -4.87 -22.42 3.96
CA MET A 64 -3.82 -23.45 3.99
C MET A 64 -3.09 -23.62 2.65
N LYS A 65 -3.84 -23.77 1.56
CA LYS A 65 -3.29 -23.96 0.21
C LYS A 65 -2.46 -22.75 -0.23
N GLU A 66 -2.95 -21.53 0.03
CA GLU A 66 -2.20 -20.32 -0.29
C GLU A 66 -0.88 -20.24 0.50
N PHE A 67 -0.89 -20.58 1.79
CA PHE A 67 0.32 -20.67 2.60
C PHE A 67 1.29 -21.77 2.12
N ALA A 68 0.80 -22.90 1.61
CA ALA A 68 1.65 -23.95 1.02
C ALA A 68 2.31 -23.51 -0.31
N LEU A 69 1.67 -22.64 -1.10
CA LEU A 69 2.32 -21.99 -2.24
C LEU A 69 3.46 -21.06 -1.78
N ILE A 70 3.29 -20.37 -0.66
CA ILE A 70 4.32 -19.52 -0.03
C ILE A 70 5.42 -20.38 0.63
N ASP A 71 5.17 -21.60 1.11
CA ASP A 71 6.17 -22.45 1.79
C ASP A 71 7.42 -22.75 0.92
N LYS A 72 7.25 -22.80 -0.41
CA LYS A 72 8.34 -22.97 -1.40
C LYS A 72 9.40 -21.85 -1.37
N PHE A 73 9.14 -20.76 -0.68
CA PHE A 73 10.05 -19.65 -0.33
C PHE A 73 11.19 -20.12 0.63
N TYR A 74 11.00 -21.24 1.35
CA TYR A 74 11.66 -21.48 2.64
C TYR A 74 12.34 -22.82 2.90
N THR A 75 11.70 -23.97 2.64
CA THR A 75 12.08 -25.23 3.29
C THR A 75 13.31 -25.93 2.69
N GLY A 76 14.50 -25.53 3.14
CA GLY A 76 15.67 -26.42 3.21
C GLY A 76 15.58 -27.43 4.38
N SER A 77 14.37 -27.97 4.61
CA SER A 77 13.98 -28.67 5.84
C SER A 77 13.60 -30.13 5.54
N PHE A 78 13.40 -30.94 6.59
CA PHE A 78 12.87 -32.30 6.47
C PHE A 78 11.33 -32.36 6.58
N LEU A 79 10.69 -31.21 6.83
CA LEU A 79 9.24 -31.02 6.87
C LEU A 79 8.86 -30.02 5.77
N ASN A 80 8.62 -30.51 4.55
CA ASN A 80 7.98 -29.74 3.49
C ASN A 80 6.47 -29.88 3.66
N ILE A 81 5.71 -28.79 3.69
CA ILE A 81 4.25 -28.89 3.90
C ILE A 81 3.57 -29.55 2.70
N ASP A 82 4.05 -29.30 1.48
CA ASP A 82 3.62 -29.98 0.23
C ASP A 82 3.74 -31.51 0.33
N SER A 83 4.82 -32.01 0.95
CA SER A 83 5.01 -33.44 1.22
C SER A 83 4.10 -33.93 2.35
N LEU A 84 3.97 -33.18 3.45
CA LEU A 84 3.08 -33.55 4.55
C LEU A 84 1.60 -33.58 4.11
N ILE A 85 1.15 -32.69 3.20
CA ILE A 85 -0.17 -32.73 2.56
C ILE A 85 -0.37 -34.10 1.91
N ARG A 86 0.52 -34.42 0.96
CA ARG A 86 0.44 -35.59 0.08
C ARG A 86 0.56 -36.91 0.85
N ASP A 87 1.54 -36.99 1.74
CA ASP A 87 1.99 -38.21 2.40
C ASP A 87 1.22 -38.48 3.72
N SER A 88 0.34 -37.57 4.15
CA SER A 88 -0.48 -37.68 5.38
C SER A 88 -1.37 -38.93 5.48
N LYS A 89 -1.63 -39.62 4.36
CA LYS A 89 -2.39 -40.88 4.32
C LYS A 89 -1.53 -42.12 4.55
N GLU A 90 -0.21 -42.02 4.43
CA GLU A 90 0.75 -43.13 4.56
C GLU A 90 1.30 -43.25 6.00
N ILE A 91 1.03 -42.25 6.84
CA ILE A 91 1.42 -42.22 8.26
C ILE A 91 0.44 -43.06 9.09
N SER A 92 0.97 -43.98 9.92
CA SER A 92 0.15 -44.89 10.73
C SER A 92 -0.84 -44.13 11.64
N PRO A 93 -2.01 -44.72 11.97
CA PRO A 93 -2.94 -44.11 12.92
C PRO A 93 -2.31 -43.80 14.29
N GLY A 94 -1.38 -44.62 14.77
CA GLY A 94 -0.67 -44.43 16.03
C GLY A 94 0.23 -43.19 16.05
N LEU A 95 0.93 -42.92 14.94
CA LEU A 95 1.74 -41.71 14.77
C LEU A 95 0.89 -40.49 14.43
N ARG A 96 -0.14 -40.67 13.60
CA ARG A 96 -1.02 -39.61 13.12
C ARG A 96 -1.90 -39.05 14.24
N ASN A 97 -2.54 -39.90 15.05
CA ASN A 97 -3.57 -39.49 16.02
C ASN A 97 -3.04 -39.29 17.45
N THR A 98 -1.77 -38.90 17.61
CA THR A 98 -1.14 -38.62 18.92
C THR A 98 -0.48 -37.23 18.95
N PRO A 99 -0.47 -36.54 20.10
CA PRO A 99 0.12 -35.20 20.20
C PRO A 99 1.60 -35.12 19.81
N PHE A 100 2.03 -33.94 19.39
CA PHE A 100 3.44 -33.59 19.20
C PHE A 100 3.64 -32.08 19.39
N VAL A 101 4.88 -31.68 19.69
CA VAL A 101 5.30 -30.28 19.75
C VAL A 101 6.35 -30.02 18.68
N ILE A 102 6.26 -28.89 17.98
CA ILE A 102 7.36 -28.33 17.19
C ILE A 102 7.85 -27.06 17.89
N ALA A 103 9.04 -27.15 18.47
CA ALA A 103 9.76 -26.04 19.08
C ALA A 103 10.80 -25.46 18.12
N PHE A 104 11.06 -24.15 18.20
CA PHE A 104 12.04 -23.49 17.33
C PHE A 104 13.17 -22.89 18.14
N CYS A 105 14.24 -23.65 18.27
CA CYS A 105 15.30 -23.39 19.25
C CYS A 105 16.50 -22.70 18.61
N PHE A 106 17.19 -21.81 19.34
CA PHE A 106 18.39 -21.13 18.83
C PHE A 106 19.62 -22.08 18.80
N THR A 107 20.34 -22.11 17.67
CA THR A 107 21.63 -22.78 17.50
C THR A 107 22.74 -21.81 17.08
N GLY A 108 23.94 -22.05 17.61
CA GLY A 108 25.19 -21.42 17.20
C GLY A 108 25.09 -19.90 17.01
N ARG A 109 25.23 -19.43 15.77
CA ARG A 109 25.14 -18.01 15.40
C ARG A 109 23.68 -17.52 15.30
N ASN A 110 22.92 -17.64 16.40
CA ASN A 110 21.50 -17.26 16.55
C ASN A 110 20.55 -17.72 15.44
N GLN A 111 20.78 -18.90 14.85
CA GLN A 111 19.83 -19.49 13.91
C GLN A 111 18.73 -20.19 14.70
N LEU A 112 17.45 -19.87 14.51
CA LEU A 112 16.41 -20.80 14.95
C LEU A 112 16.52 -22.07 14.08
N MET A 113 16.23 -23.23 14.65
CA MET A 113 16.01 -24.48 13.91
C MET A 113 14.89 -25.29 14.58
N PRO A 114 14.09 -26.04 13.81
CA PRO A 114 12.98 -26.81 14.37
C PRO A 114 13.48 -28.03 15.15
N LEU A 115 12.79 -28.31 16.26
CA LEU A 115 12.93 -29.45 17.14
C LEU A 115 11.53 -30.04 17.34
N LEU A 116 11.26 -31.20 16.73
CA LEU A 116 10.01 -31.91 16.94
C LEU A 116 10.17 -32.88 18.11
N VAL A 117 9.22 -32.85 19.04
CA VAL A 117 9.12 -33.74 20.20
C VAL A 117 7.78 -34.46 20.16
N LYS A 118 7.80 -35.79 20.22
CA LYS A 118 6.61 -36.65 20.21
C LYS A 118 6.69 -37.70 21.30
N LYS A 119 5.55 -38.10 21.89
CA LYS A 119 5.50 -39.15 22.91
C LYS A 119 5.42 -40.55 22.27
N VAL A 120 6.14 -41.51 22.86
CA VAL A 120 6.44 -42.84 22.27
C VAL A 120 6.42 -43.91 23.36
N ASP A 121 5.37 -43.89 24.19
CA ASP A 121 5.21 -44.90 25.24
C ASP A 121 4.99 -46.29 24.61
N GLY A 122 5.82 -47.26 25.00
CA GLY A 122 5.71 -48.67 24.60
C GLY A 122 6.46 -49.06 23.31
N SER A 123 6.91 -50.32 23.26
CA SER A 123 7.74 -50.86 22.17
C SER A 123 7.11 -50.73 20.79
N ASN A 124 5.78 -50.89 20.68
CA ASN A 124 5.08 -50.84 19.40
C ASN A 124 5.21 -49.45 18.74
N ARG A 125 4.96 -48.36 19.49
CA ARG A 125 5.10 -46.99 18.99
C ARG A 125 6.54 -46.64 18.62
N LYS A 126 7.53 -47.18 19.34
CA LYS A 126 8.95 -47.06 18.98
C LYS A 126 9.22 -47.72 17.62
N ASN A 127 8.68 -48.91 17.39
CA ASN A 127 8.85 -49.63 16.13
C ASN A 127 8.12 -48.92 14.97
N GLU A 128 6.92 -48.36 15.18
CA GLU A 128 6.22 -47.53 14.20
C GLU A 128 7.07 -46.32 13.74
N ILE A 129 7.70 -45.59 14.67
CA ILE A 129 8.58 -44.46 14.33
C ILE A 129 9.81 -44.93 13.54
N LEU A 130 10.44 -46.03 13.94
CA LEU A 130 11.64 -46.54 13.26
C LEU A 130 11.32 -47.02 11.83
N GLN A 131 10.18 -47.70 11.63
CA GLN A 131 9.67 -48.08 10.32
C GLN A 131 9.35 -46.85 9.46
N PHE A 132 8.66 -45.85 10.00
CA PHE A 132 8.36 -44.60 9.29
C PHE A 132 9.64 -43.86 8.85
N ILE A 133 10.65 -43.80 9.71
CA ILE A 133 11.97 -43.22 9.38
C ILE A 133 12.68 -44.02 8.29
N GLN A 134 12.63 -45.35 8.33
CA GLN A 134 13.23 -46.23 7.31
C GLN A 134 12.50 -46.15 5.97
N ASN A 135 11.18 -45.91 5.96
CA ASN A 135 10.42 -45.70 4.73
C ASN A 135 10.76 -44.35 4.07
N LEU A 136 10.86 -43.27 4.86
CA LEU A 136 11.29 -41.95 4.37
C LEU A 136 12.77 -41.93 3.94
N PHE A 137 13.63 -42.66 4.64
CA PHE A 137 15.07 -42.69 4.42
C PHE A 137 15.61 -44.13 4.32
N PRO A 138 15.32 -44.88 3.23
CA PRO A 138 15.76 -46.27 3.09
C PRO A 138 17.28 -46.44 3.32
N PRO A 139 17.74 -47.36 4.19
CA PRO A 139 19.16 -47.57 4.47
C PRO A 139 20.02 -47.90 3.23
N ALA A 140 19.40 -48.44 2.16
CA ALA A 140 20.06 -48.65 0.87
C ALA A 140 20.36 -47.35 0.07
N LYS A 141 19.81 -46.20 0.50
CA LYS A 141 19.95 -44.89 -0.15
C LYS A 141 20.58 -43.82 0.75
N PHE A 142 20.51 -43.97 2.07
CA PHE A 142 20.95 -42.95 3.04
C PHE A 142 21.95 -43.52 4.05
N LYS A 143 22.99 -42.75 4.38
CA LYS A 143 24.00 -43.16 5.38
C LYS A 143 23.54 -42.76 6.78
N TYR A 144 23.52 -43.75 7.66
CA TYR A 144 23.22 -43.60 9.09
C TYR A 144 24.52 -43.56 9.89
N PHE A 145 24.58 -42.65 10.87
CA PHE A 145 25.66 -42.54 11.85
C PHE A 145 25.05 -42.57 13.25
N GLU A 146 25.71 -43.24 14.19
CA GLU A 146 25.25 -43.35 15.58
C GLU A 146 26.29 -42.74 16.53
N LYS A 147 25.81 -42.05 17.57
CA LYS A 147 26.61 -41.40 18.60
C LYS A 147 25.98 -41.62 19.97
N ASP A 148 26.76 -42.16 20.91
CA ASP A 148 26.35 -42.23 22.32
C ASP A 148 26.38 -40.83 22.97
N TYR A 149 25.35 -40.54 23.77
CA TYR A 149 25.16 -39.27 24.46
C TYR A 149 24.60 -39.49 25.87
N GLY A 150 25.49 -39.77 26.81
CA GLY A 150 25.13 -40.16 28.18
C GLY A 150 24.40 -41.50 28.19
N LYS A 151 23.14 -41.53 28.63
CA LYS A 151 22.27 -42.72 28.59
C LYS A 151 21.39 -42.81 27.33
N SER A 152 21.58 -41.92 26.34
CA SER A 152 20.77 -41.84 25.12
C SER A 152 21.63 -42.05 23.89
N LYS A 153 21.06 -42.64 22.84
CA LYS A 153 21.70 -42.74 21.51
C LYS A 153 21.14 -41.68 20.58
N ILE A 154 22.02 -41.00 19.84
CA ILE A 154 21.68 -40.03 18.80
C ILE A 154 22.02 -40.66 17.45
N ILE A 155 21.06 -40.62 16.52
CA ILE A 155 21.19 -41.19 15.17
C ILE A 155 21.08 -40.05 14.16
N GLU A 156 22.05 -39.94 13.26
CA GLU A 156 22.12 -38.95 12.20
C GLU A 156 22.01 -39.61 10.81
N ILE A 157 21.06 -39.13 10.01
CA ILE A 157 20.81 -39.58 8.64
C ILE A 157 21.33 -38.51 7.68
N ASN A 158 22.40 -38.83 6.95
CA ASN A 158 22.99 -37.94 5.95
C ASN A 158 22.23 -38.03 4.62
N ARG A 159 21.77 -36.88 4.11
CA ARG A 159 20.92 -36.73 2.91
C ARG A 159 21.65 -36.17 1.67
N GLY A 160 22.98 -36.22 1.65
CA GLY A 160 23.82 -35.66 0.59
C GLY A 160 24.12 -34.16 0.79
N PRO A 161 25.11 -33.61 0.06
CA PRO A 161 25.73 -32.31 0.37
C PRO A 161 24.81 -31.09 0.27
N GLU A 162 23.71 -31.17 -0.50
CA GLU A 162 22.75 -30.07 -0.65
C GLU A 162 21.63 -30.09 0.40
N ASN A 163 21.44 -31.22 1.09
CA ASN A 163 20.38 -31.40 2.08
C ASN A 163 20.95 -31.37 3.49
N LYS A 164 20.18 -30.79 4.43
CA LYS A 164 20.47 -31.00 5.85
C LYS A 164 20.25 -32.46 6.27
N PRO A 165 21.05 -32.98 7.21
CA PRO A 165 20.78 -34.27 7.82
C PRO A 165 19.48 -34.25 8.64
N VAL A 166 18.99 -35.45 8.97
CA VAL A 166 17.93 -35.65 9.97
C VAL A 166 18.57 -36.32 11.17
N VAL A 167 18.56 -35.64 12.32
CA VAL A 167 19.19 -36.12 13.56
C VAL A 167 18.11 -36.36 14.60
N TYR A 168 18.09 -37.55 15.20
CA TYR A 168 17.07 -37.93 16.18
C TYR A 168 17.58 -38.76 17.35
N SER A 169 16.76 -38.86 18.39
CA SER A 169 16.93 -39.78 19.52
C SER A 169 15.57 -40.29 19.99
N ILE A 170 15.53 -41.50 20.56
CA ILE A 170 14.37 -42.03 21.29
C ILE A 170 14.82 -42.31 22.72
N THR A 171 14.39 -41.48 23.67
CA THR A 171 14.82 -41.52 25.08
C THR A 171 13.74 -41.00 26.02
N ASN A 172 13.70 -41.49 27.26
CA ASN A 172 12.69 -41.15 28.28
C ASN A 172 11.22 -41.17 27.79
N GLY A 173 10.86 -42.09 26.87
CA GLY A 173 9.51 -42.18 26.28
C GLY A 173 9.20 -41.12 25.22
N LEU A 174 10.20 -40.37 24.74
CA LEU A 174 10.08 -39.33 23.73
C LEU A 174 10.92 -39.64 22.49
N PHE A 175 10.38 -39.32 21.31
CA PHE A 175 11.13 -39.16 20.07
C PHE A 175 11.40 -37.67 19.88
N ILE A 176 12.67 -37.35 19.69
CA ILE A 176 13.20 -35.99 19.57
C ILE A 176 13.95 -35.93 18.25
N VAL A 177 13.56 -35.06 17.32
CA VAL A 177 14.17 -34.95 15.98
C VAL A 177 14.39 -33.50 15.57
N SER A 178 15.51 -33.24 14.91
CA SER A 178 15.90 -31.94 14.36
C SER A 178 16.75 -32.11 13.10
N SER A 179 17.15 -30.98 12.51
CA SER A 179 18.21 -30.93 11.47
C SER A 179 19.58 -30.53 12.04
N GLU A 180 19.70 -30.47 13.37
CA GLU A 180 20.88 -30.02 14.11
C GLU A 180 21.12 -30.97 15.30
N SER A 181 22.23 -31.70 15.30
CA SER A 181 22.59 -32.63 16.39
C SER A 181 22.65 -31.92 17.76
N LEU A 182 23.15 -30.69 17.79
CA LEU A 182 23.20 -29.85 19.00
C LEU A 182 21.82 -29.61 19.65
N LEU A 183 20.73 -29.54 18.87
CA LEU A 183 19.38 -29.38 19.44
C LEU A 183 18.86 -30.67 20.08
N VAL A 184 19.16 -31.82 19.48
CA VAL A 184 18.83 -33.13 20.07
C VAL A 184 19.59 -33.30 21.38
N GLU A 185 20.89 -32.97 21.42
CA GLU A 185 21.67 -32.96 22.65
C GLU A 185 21.16 -31.95 23.71
N GLN A 186 20.71 -30.75 23.30
CA GLN A 186 20.13 -29.76 24.22
C GLN A 186 18.82 -30.26 24.82
N ALA A 187 17.94 -30.85 24.01
CA ALA A 187 16.69 -31.43 24.45
C ALA A 187 16.91 -32.60 25.43
N ILE A 188 17.85 -33.50 25.13
CA ILE A 188 18.24 -34.61 26.01
C ILE A 188 18.79 -34.08 27.34
N ARG A 189 19.62 -33.02 27.32
CA ARG A 189 20.08 -32.34 28.55
C ARG A 189 18.93 -31.70 29.33
N GLN A 190 17.94 -31.11 28.67
CA GLN A 190 16.82 -30.45 29.35
C GLN A 190 15.97 -31.45 30.16
N LEU A 191 15.85 -32.71 29.70
CA LEU A 191 15.08 -33.78 30.36
C LEU A 191 15.55 -34.16 31.77
N SER A 192 16.80 -33.86 32.15
CA SER A 192 17.28 -34.09 33.53
C SER A 192 16.80 -33.02 34.52
N SER A 193 16.12 -31.98 34.03
CA SER A 193 15.67 -30.82 34.78
C SER A 193 14.15 -30.63 34.69
N LYS A 194 13.59 -29.70 35.46
CA LYS A 194 12.19 -29.29 35.28
C LYS A 194 11.97 -28.32 34.11
N GLY A 195 13.02 -27.79 33.46
CA GLY A 195 12.92 -26.92 32.28
C GLY A 195 11.84 -25.83 32.37
N ILE A 196 11.09 -25.63 31.28
CA ILE A 196 9.99 -24.65 31.24
C ILE A 196 8.82 -25.01 32.16
N VAL A 197 8.62 -26.28 32.53
CA VAL A 197 7.47 -26.71 33.35
C VAL A 197 7.57 -26.27 34.82
N ASN A 198 8.69 -25.66 35.23
CA ASN A 198 8.84 -24.98 36.53
C ASN A 198 8.51 -23.48 36.49
N ASN A 199 8.25 -22.89 35.31
CA ASN A 199 7.92 -21.48 35.19
C ASN A 199 6.40 -21.27 35.45
N LYS A 200 6.06 -20.51 36.50
CA LYS A 200 4.65 -20.27 36.89
C LYS A 200 3.82 -19.62 35.79
N PHE A 201 4.39 -18.66 35.05
CA PHE A 201 3.69 -17.94 33.99
C PHE A 201 3.44 -18.85 32.78
N PHE A 202 4.35 -19.78 32.49
CA PHE A 202 4.09 -20.85 31.52
C PHE A 202 3.00 -21.80 32.02
N GLN A 203 3.03 -22.23 33.28
CA GLN A 203 1.97 -23.06 33.84
C GLN A 203 0.60 -22.38 33.80
N GLU A 204 0.53 -21.05 33.96
CA GLU A 204 -0.69 -20.26 33.88
C GLU A 204 -1.21 -20.16 32.43
N THR A 205 -0.37 -19.85 31.44
CA THR A 205 -0.80 -19.87 30.02
C THR A 205 -1.17 -21.28 29.53
N TYR A 206 -0.44 -22.31 29.96
CA TYR A 206 -0.72 -23.71 29.66
C TYR A 206 -2.05 -24.18 30.23
N LYS A 207 -2.41 -23.76 31.45
CA LYS A 207 -3.74 -24.07 32.04
C LYS A 207 -4.91 -23.46 31.26
N SER A 208 -4.64 -22.46 30.42
CA SER A 208 -5.66 -21.70 29.67
C SER A 208 -5.67 -21.99 28.17
N ALA A 209 -4.83 -22.93 27.70
CA ALA A 209 -4.87 -23.46 26.32
C ALA A 209 -5.87 -24.62 26.22
N SER A 210 -6.56 -24.76 25.08
CA SER A 210 -7.57 -25.80 24.89
C SER A 210 -6.99 -27.11 24.33
N SER A 211 -7.29 -28.21 25.03
CA SER A 211 -6.82 -29.55 24.68
C SER A 211 -7.34 -30.02 23.31
N GLY A 212 -6.47 -30.69 22.54
CA GLY A 212 -6.83 -31.35 21.28
C GLY A 212 -6.83 -30.46 20.03
N LYS A 213 -6.55 -29.16 20.16
CA LYS A 213 -6.39 -28.22 19.03
C LYS A 213 -4.91 -28.01 18.69
N VAL A 214 -4.61 -26.86 18.09
CA VAL A 214 -3.24 -26.37 17.81
C VAL A 214 -3.03 -25.13 18.66
N SER A 215 -2.01 -25.14 19.50
CA SER A 215 -1.75 -24.10 20.48
C SER A 215 -0.32 -23.58 20.31
N LEU A 216 -0.20 -22.32 19.88
CA LEU A 216 1.05 -21.58 19.78
C LEU A 216 1.40 -20.99 21.15
N PHE A 217 2.55 -21.37 21.68
CA PHE A 217 3.11 -20.82 22.92
C PHE A 217 4.26 -19.88 22.59
N VAL A 218 4.20 -18.64 23.09
CA VAL A 218 5.19 -17.58 22.84
C VAL A 218 5.89 -17.21 24.15
N ASN A 219 7.22 -17.24 24.13
CA ASN A 219 8.11 -16.86 25.23
C ASN A 219 8.72 -15.50 24.90
N HIS A 220 8.04 -14.43 25.31
CA HIS A 220 8.37 -13.05 24.94
C HIS A 220 9.80 -12.68 25.28
N SER A 221 10.30 -13.17 26.43
CA SER A 221 11.69 -12.99 26.90
C SER A 221 12.78 -13.42 25.90
N TYR A 222 12.46 -14.24 24.89
CA TYR A 222 13.37 -14.65 23.82
C TYR A 222 12.85 -14.33 22.40
N PHE A 223 11.57 -13.98 22.24
CA PHE A 223 10.92 -13.76 20.94
C PHE A 223 11.55 -12.61 20.13
N SER A 224 12.05 -11.55 20.77
CA SER A 224 12.71 -10.46 20.05
C SER A 224 13.97 -10.89 19.29
N GLY A 225 14.76 -11.80 19.85
CA GLY A 225 15.95 -12.36 19.19
C GLY A 225 15.63 -13.17 17.93
N PHE A 226 14.41 -13.67 17.82
CA PHE A 226 13.88 -14.28 16.60
C PHE A 226 13.50 -13.22 15.55
N MET A 227 12.78 -12.17 15.97
CA MET A 227 12.43 -11.03 15.11
C MET A 227 13.69 -10.32 14.54
N GLY A 228 14.71 -10.10 15.38
CA GLY A 228 15.96 -9.42 15.02
C GLY A 228 16.86 -10.12 14.00
N ASN A 229 16.56 -11.37 13.61
CA ASN A 229 17.21 -12.06 12.49
C ASN A 229 16.68 -11.66 11.11
N ILE A 230 15.54 -10.96 11.08
CA ILE A 230 14.61 -10.93 9.94
C ILE A 230 14.14 -9.51 9.66
N LEU A 231 13.82 -8.77 10.73
CA LEU A 231 13.58 -7.33 10.69
C LEU A 231 14.83 -6.57 10.26
N ASN A 232 14.64 -5.43 9.60
CA ASN A 232 15.74 -4.64 9.10
C ASN A 232 16.57 -4.00 10.24
N SER A 233 17.89 -4.06 10.07
CA SER A 233 18.91 -3.49 10.95
C SER A 233 19.50 -2.18 10.44
N ASP A 234 19.17 -1.76 9.21
CA ASP A 234 19.67 -0.52 8.61
C ASP A 234 19.33 0.69 9.49
N LEU A 235 20.36 1.36 10.01
CA LEU A 235 20.22 2.40 11.03
C LEU A 235 19.84 3.75 10.40
N LYS A 236 18.55 4.11 10.46
CA LYS A 236 18.14 5.51 10.24
C LYS A 236 18.64 6.35 11.41
N ARG A 237 19.57 7.26 11.11
CA ARG A 237 20.02 8.30 12.05
C ARG A 237 19.26 9.57 11.72
N ARG A 238 18.58 10.14 12.72
CA ARG A 238 17.98 11.48 12.66
C ARG A 238 18.45 12.26 13.88
N LYS A 239 18.37 13.59 13.84
CA LYS A 239 18.39 14.40 15.07
C LYS A 239 16.96 14.54 15.59
N ASP A 240 16.78 14.55 16.90
CA ASP A 240 15.55 15.08 17.49
C ASP A 240 15.59 16.61 17.57
N GLU A 241 14.51 17.19 18.09
CA GLU A 241 14.34 18.63 18.30
C GLU A 241 15.32 19.25 19.31
N PHE A 242 16.10 18.43 20.05
CA PHE A 242 17.21 18.89 20.90
C PHE A 242 18.57 18.80 20.20
N GLY A 243 18.60 18.30 18.97
CA GLY A 243 19.82 18.10 18.17
C GLY A 243 20.54 16.77 18.44
N ASP A 244 20.01 15.92 19.32
CA ASP A 244 20.63 14.67 19.77
C ASP A 244 20.38 13.51 18.78
N PRO A 245 21.31 12.53 18.67
CA PRO A 245 21.26 11.51 17.61
C PRO A 245 20.33 10.33 17.93
N VAL A 246 19.10 10.37 17.40
CA VAL A 246 18.13 9.27 17.46
C VAL A 246 18.49 8.17 16.47
N LYS A 247 18.44 6.91 16.93
CA LYS A 247 18.67 5.70 16.11
C LYS A 247 17.38 4.90 15.97
N LEU A 248 16.86 4.80 14.75
CA LEU A 248 15.63 4.04 14.44
C LEU A 248 15.92 2.93 13.43
N ASN A 249 15.48 1.71 13.75
CA ASN A 249 15.27 0.62 12.80
C ASN A 249 14.21 -0.36 13.36
N ALA A 250 13.69 -1.25 12.52
CA ALA A 250 12.64 -2.19 12.93
C ALA A 250 13.12 -3.15 14.04
N ARG A 251 14.38 -3.60 13.97
CA ARG A 251 14.97 -4.49 14.98
C ARG A 251 14.99 -3.87 16.39
N ILE A 252 15.47 -2.65 16.56
CA ILE A 252 15.57 -1.97 17.86
C ILE A 252 14.19 -1.82 18.53
N GLN A 253 13.14 -1.53 17.75
CA GLN A 253 11.78 -1.47 18.30
C GLN A 253 11.27 -2.85 18.70
N SER A 254 11.63 -3.92 17.98
CA SER A 254 11.22 -5.29 18.34
C SER A 254 11.85 -5.82 19.63
N GLU A 255 13.02 -5.32 20.05
CA GLU A 255 13.61 -5.69 21.34
C GLU A 255 12.74 -5.22 22.53
N LYS A 256 11.91 -4.19 22.36
CA LYS A 256 10.94 -3.76 23.39
C LYS A 256 9.80 -4.76 23.59
N PHE A 257 9.47 -5.56 22.57
CA PHE A 257 8.45 -6.61 22.66
C PHE A 257 8.88 -7.74 23.63
N ARG A 258 10.17 -7.84 23.97
CA ARG A 258 10.69 -8.75 24.99
C ARG A 258 9.97 -8.60 26.34
N ASN A 259 9.55 -7.38 26.66
CA ASN A 259 8.86 -7.02 27.90
C ASN A 259 7.34 -6.87 27.69
N PHE A 260 6.74 -7.38 26.62
CA PHE A 260 5.30 -7.21 26.39
C PHE A 260 4.46 -8.00 27.41
N ALA A 261 4.76 -9.28 27.56
CA ALA A 261 4.20 -10.21 28.54
C ALA A 261 5.30 -11.20 28.98
N SER A 262 5.00 -12.16 29.85
CA SER A 262 5.95 -13.25 30.15
C SER A 262 5.81 -14.38 29.10
N TRP A 263 4.60 -14.92 29.01
CA TRP A 263 4.21 -15.94 28.05
C TRP A 263 2.85 -15.59 27.44
N SER A 264 2.60 -16.11 26.23
CA SER A 264 1.24 -16.25 25.67
C SER A 264 0.97 -17.70 25.28
N SER A 265 -0.26 -18.15 25.45
CA SER A 265 -0.85 -19.28 24.72
C SER A 265 -1.86 -18.74 23.71
N LEU A 266 -1.90 -19.30 22.51
CA LEU A 266 -2.76 -18.88 21.39
C LEU A 266 -3.26 -20.10 20.63
N ASP A 267 -4.51 -20.48 20.88
CA ASP A 267 -5.19 -21.58 20.20
C ASP A 267 -5.69 -21.13 18.82
N LEU A 268 -5.45 -21.95 17.80
CA LEU A 268 -5.64 -21.59 16.41
C LEU A 268 -6.89 -22.24 15.79
N SER A 269 -7.67 -21.46 15.06
CA SER A 269 -8.95 -21.84 14.45
C SER A 269 -9.13 -21.24 13.05
N PHE A 270 -10.04 -21.84 12.27
CA PHE A 270 -10.21 -21.60 10.84
C PHE A 270 -11.67 -21.37 10.50
N SER A 271 -11.92 -20.37 9.66
CA SER A 271 -13.11 -20.31 8.82
C SER A 271 -12.73 -20.72 7.38
N LYS A 272 -13.68 -20.58 6.44
CA LYS A 272 -13.39 -20.67 5.00
C LYS A 272 -12.40 -19.57 4.56
N ASP A 273 -12.51 -18.38 5.15
CA ASP A 273 -11.88 -17.15 4.67
C ASP A 273 -11.13 -16.38 5.79
N ASP A 274 -10.94 -16.97 6.97
CA ASP A 274 -10.23 -16.35 8.11
C ASP A 274 -9.35 -17.38 8.85
N LEU A 275 -8.23 -16.88 9.38
CA LEU A 275 -7.33 -17.54 10.34
C LEU A 275 -7.44 -16.77 11.66
N ILE A 276 -7.86 -17.43 12.75
CA ILE A 276 -8.09 -16.77 14.04
C ILE A 276 -7.30 -17.46 15.16
N PHE A 277 -6.53 -16.70 15.93
CA PHE A 277 -5.87 -17.15 17.16
C PHE A 277 -6.61 -16.56 18.36
N ASN A 278 -6.96 -17.38 19.35
CA ASN A 278 -7.53 -16.92 20.63
C ASN A 278 -6.76 -17.52 21.80
N GLY A 279 -6.46 -16.73 22.84
CA GLY A 279 -5.79 -17.26 24.02
C GLY A 279 -5.23 -16.19 24.95
N TYR A 280 -4.41 -16.59 25.92
CA TYR A 280 -4.08 -15.77 27.07
C TYR A 280 -2.61 -15.37 27.12
N SER A 281 -2.38 -14.07 27.33
CA SER A 281 -1.08 -13.51 27.71
C SER A 281 -1.06 -13.32 29.22
N VAL A 282 -0.02 -13.84 29.88
CA VAL A 282 0.22 -13.62 31.30
C VAL A 282 1.37 -12.63 31.47
N ALA A 283 1.09 -11.56 32.20
CA ALA A 283 2.00 -10.47 32.52
C ALA A 283 2.08 -10.31 34.04
N GLY A 284 2.71 -9.23 34.51
CA GLY A 284 2.71 -8.89 35.94
C GLY A 284 3.81 -7.90 36.29
N ASP A 285 3.48 -6.96 37.18
CA ASP A 285 4.32 -5.82 37.56
C ASP A 285 5.71 -6.23 38.07
N SER A 286 5.83 -7.35 38.80
CA SER A 286 7.11 -7.79 39.41
C SER A 286 8.20 -8.22 38.43
N LEU A 287 7.89 -8.27 37.13
CA LEU A 287 8.86 -8.48 36.04
C LEU A 287 8.81 -7.37 34.98
N ASN A 288 8.14 -6.25 35.29
CA ASN A 288 7.99 -5.08 34.43
C ASN A 288 7.50 -5.36 32.99
N HIS A 289 6.37 -6.06 32.87
CA HIS A 289 5.74 -6.35 31.59
C HIS A 289 4.75 -5.26 31.17
N TYR A 290 4.87 -4.73 29.94
CA TYR A 290 4.04 -3.62 29.45
C TYR A 290 2.53 -3.87 29.53
N LEU A 291 2.06 -5.11 29.36
CA LEU A 291 0.63 -5.41 29.54
C LEU A 291 0.10 -5.09 30.95
N SER A 292 0.92 -5.15 32.02
CA SER A 292 0.44 -4.85 33.38
C SER A 292 0.06 -3.37 33.58
N VAL A 293 0.42 -2.48 32.63
CA VAL A 293 -0.10 -1.11 32.57
C VAL A 293 -1.63 -1.08 32.42
N PHE A 294 -2.22 -2.12 31.84
CA PHE A 294 -3.66 -2.26 31.61
C PHE A 294 -4.41 -3.05 32.69
N GLU A 295 -3.73 -3.52 33.75
CA GLU A 295 -4.38 -4.22 34.87
C GLU A 295 -5.42 -3.33 35.58
N GLY A 296 -6.67 -3.79 35.59
CA GLY A 296 -7.82 -3.10 36.17
C GLY A 296 -8.68 -2.36 35.14
N GLN A 297 -8.18 -2.13 33.92
CA GLN A 297 -8.96 -1.54 32.84
C GLN A 297 -10.06 -2.50 32.38
N GLN A 298 -11.26 -1.97 32.11
CA GLN A 298 -12.33 -2.71 31.45
C GLN A 298 -12.20 -2.57 29.93
N PRO A 299 -12.51 -3.59 29.11
CA PRO A 299 -12.57 -3.44 27.66
C PRO A 299 -13.71 -2.50 27.23
N VAL A 300 -13.36 -1.37 26.60
CA VAL A 300 -14.32 -0.35 26.12
C VAL A 300 -14.36 -0.31 24.59
N ARG A 301 -15.39 0.32 23.98
CA ARG A 301 -15.48 0.43 22.51
C ARG A 301 -14.40 1.36 21.99
N PHE A 302 -13.58 0.89 21.06
CA PHE A 302 -12.69 1.75 20.28
C PHE A 302 -13.46 2.36 19.10
N ARG A 303 -13.19 3.63 18.77
CA ARG A 303 -13.88 4.40 17.71
C ARG A 303 -13.01 4.64 16.48
N ALA A 304 -12.07 3.73 16.21
CA ALA A 304 -11.13 3.83 15.08
C ALA A 304 -11.84 3.77 13.70
N ASP A 305 -13.03 3.18 13.65
CA ASP A 305 -13.98 3.23 12.55
C ASP A 305 -14.53 4.64 12.27
N GLU A 306 -14.73 5.44 13.30
CA GLU A 306 -15.30 6.79 13.23
C GLU A 306 -14.23 7.88 13.06
N ILE A 307 -13.04 7.73 13.68
CA ILE A 307 -12.02 8.79 13.75
C ILE A 307 -10.81 8.60 12.82
N LEU A 308 -10.69 7.48 12.09
CA LEU A 308 -9.61 7.29 11.12
C LEU A 308 -10.11 7.43 9.67
N PRO A 309 -9.32 8.00 8.74
CA PRO A 309 -9.64 7.97 7.31
C PRO A 309 -9.62 6.57 6.69
N GLN A 310 -10.36 6.39 5.60
CA GLN A 310 -10.43 5.12 4.85
C GLN A 310 -9.07 4.64 4.29
N ASN A 311 -8.13 5.58 4.04
CA ASN A 311 -6.81 5.30 3.47
C ASN A 311 -5.72 4.94 4.51
N ILE A 312 -6.08 4.72 5.78
CA ILE A 312 -5.15 4.19 6.79
C ILE A 312 -4.66 2.79 6.39
N SER A 313 -3.34 2.62 6.44
CA SER A 313 -2.64 1.37 6.16
C SER A 313 -2.50 0.49 7.42
N CYS A 314 -2.18 1.09 8.57
CA CYS A 314 -2.15 0.39 9.86
C CYS A 314 -2.37 1.34 11.04
N TYR A 315 -2.77 0.81 12.20
CA TYR A 315 -2.80 1.58 13.45
C TYR A 315 -2.59 0.71 14.68
N PHE A 316 -2.21 1.37 15.77
CA PHE A 316 -2.23 0.86 17.14
C PHE A 316 -3.09 1.80 17.99
N ASN A 317 -4.07 1.22 18.69
CA ASN A 317 -5.06 1.91 19.50
C ASN A 317 -5.02 1.43 20.94
N ILE A 318 -4.96 2.37 21.87
CA ILE A 318 -5.27 2.23 23.29
C ILE A 318 -6.69 2.71 23.54
N ALA A 319 -7.47 1.95 24.32
CA ALA A 319 -8.77 2.39 24.84
C ALA A 319 -8.87 2.10 26.35
N LEU A 320 -9.36 3.08 27.10
CA LEU A 320 -9.24 3.20 28.56
C LEU A 320 -10.62 3.28 29.21
N SER A 321 -10.80 2.57 30.33
CA SER A 321 -11.95 2.78 31.23
C SER A 321 -11.61 3.71 32.39
N ASP A 322 -10.32 3.80 32.77
CA ASP A 322 -9.82 4.72 33.80
C ASP A 322 -8.45 5.26 33.37
N LYS A 323 -8.44 6.51 32.87
CA LYS A 323 -7.20 7.18 32.46
C LYS A 323 -6.23 7.42 33.61
N LYS A 324 -6.71 7.66 34.83
CA LYS A 324 -5.86 7.94 36.02
C LYS A 324 -5.13 6.67 36.46
N LEU A 325 -5.81 5.52 36.49
CA LEU A 325 -5.18 4.23 36.75
C LEU A 325 -4.16 3.86 35.66
N PHE A 326 -4.49 4.07 34.39
CA PHE A 326 -3.59 3.81 33.26
C PHE A 326 -2.29 4.63 33.37
N PHE A 327 -2.37 5.95 33.51
CA PHE A 327 -1.18 6.79 33.60
C PHE A 327 -0.35 6.48 34.86
N LYS A 328 -1.00 6.22 36.01
CA LYS A 328 -0.29 5.78 37.24
C LYS A 328 0.51 4.50 37.02
N ARG A 329 -0.07 3.49 36.34
CA ARG A 329 0.65 2.24 36.02
C ARG A 329 1.72 2.42 34.94
N LEU A 330 1.52 3.34 34.00
CA LEU A 330 2.51 3.67 32.95
C LEU A 330 3.79 4.27 33.55
N GLU A 331 3.68 5.20 34.50
CA GLU A 331 4.83 5.74 35.23
C GLU A 331 5.54 4.64 36.05
N ASN A 332 4.79 3.79 36.76
CA ASN A 332 5.35 2.63 37.48
C ASN A 332 6.12 1.68 36.56
N TYR A 333 5.61 1.40 35.35
CA TYR A 333 6.31 0.61 34.34
C TYR A 333 7.62 1.29 33.95
N PHE A 334 7.59 2.59 33.63
CA PHE A 334 8.78 3.31 33.19
C PHE A 334 9.90 3.36 34.24
N ILE A 335 9.59 3.53 35.53
CA ILE A 335 10.55 3.50 36.65
C ILE A 335 11.44 2.25 36.61
N HIS A 336 10.86 1.10 36.22
CA HIS A 336 11.55 -0.18 36.17
C HIS A 336 12.15 -0.50 34.78
N THR A 337 12.13 0.44 33.83
CA THR A 337 12.75 0.26 32.50
C THR A 337 14.14 0.88 32.41
N GLY A 338 15.02 0.29 31.60
CA GLY A 338 16.28 0.92 31.19
C GLY A 338 16.12 2.23 30.39
N SER A 339 14.89 2.61 30.02
CA SER A 339 14.56 3.90 29.40
C SER A 339 14.24 5.03 30.40
N TYR A 340 14.13 4.74 31.70
CA TYR A 340 13.68 5.71 32.72
C TYR A 340 14.42 7.06 32.65
N TYR A 341 15.73 7.07 32.91
CA TYR A 341 16.51 8.32 32.99
C TYR A 341 16.47 9.15 31.69
N MET A 342 16.46 8.49 30.52
CA MET A 342 16.32 9.14 29.22
C MET A 342 14.95 9.77 29.04
N ARG A 343 13.88 9.09 29.47
CA ARG A 343 12.51 9.62 29.45
C ARG A 343 12.38 10.82 30.38
N GLU A 344 12.89 10.73 31.60
CA GLU A 344 12.77 11.80 32.60
C GLU A 344 13.57 13.05 32.22
N GLU A 345 14.73 12.90 31.58
CA GLU A 345 15.49 14.01 30.99
C GLU A 345 14.69 14.71 29.87
N ARG A 346 14.13 13.93 28.94
CA ARG A 346 13.34 14.44 27.82
C ARG A 346 12.05 15.12 28.26
N MET A 347 11.31 14.51 29.19
CA MET A 347 10.10 15.09 29.75
C MET A 347 10.37 16.42 30.45
N LYS A 348 11.42 16.52 31.27
CA LYS A 348 11.83 17.79 31.89
C LYS A 348 12.21 18.86 30.88
N ARG A 349 12.82 18.49 29.75
CA ARG A 349 13.07 19.42 28.63
C ARG A 349 11.79 19.90 27.94
N PHE A 350 10.74 19.08 27.83
CA PHE A 350 9.41 19.50 27.34
C PHE A 350 8.68 20.39 28.35
N GLU A 351 8.79 20.08 29.64
CA GLU A 351 8.14 20.82 30.73
C GLU A 351 8.79 22.21 30.90
N TYR A 352 10.12 22.30 30.78
CA TYR A 352 10.85 23.57 30.59
C TYR A 352 10.54 24.25 29.23
N GLY A 353 10.12 23.46 28.24
CA GLY A 353 9.53 23.89 26.97
C GLY A 353 8.34 24.81 27.15
N PHE A 354 7.30 24.28 27.78
CA PHE A 354 5.99 24.93 27.89
C PHE A 354 5.73 25.63 29.23
N ARG A 355 6.70 25.60 30.16
CA ARG A 355 6.56 26.08 31.54
C ARG A 355 5.37 25.45 32.28
N ASN A 356 5.08 24.19 31.99
CA ASN A 356 3.87 23.49 32.44
C ASN A 356 4.12 21.96 32.49
N ASN A 357 3.36 21.22 33.32
CA ASN A 357 3.49 19.78 33.46
C ASN A 357 2.83 19.05 32.28
N MET A 358 3.65 18.58 31.35
CA MET A 358 3.20 17.93 30.12
C MET A 358 2.47 16.60 30.35
N ARG A 359 2.76 15.89 31.45
CA ARG A 359 2.07 14.62 31.77
C ARG A 359 0.65 14.87 32.27
N GLU A 360 0.50 15.85 33.17
CA GLU A 360 -0.78 16.22 33.76
C GLU A 360 -1.69 16.81 32.68
N GLN A 361 -1.24 17.84 31.96
CA GLN A 361 -2.03 18.51 30.93
C GLN A 361 -2.54 17.54 29.84
N PHE A 362 -1.65 16.73 29.24
CA PHE A 362 -2.10 15.77 28.22
C PHE A 362 -2.89 14.58 28.82
N GLY A 363 -2.62 14.20 30.07
CA GLY A 363 -3.41 13.21 30.80
C GLY A 363 -4.82 13.67 31.18
N GLU A 364 -5.03 14.98 31.35
CA GLU A 364 -6.33 15.61 31.53
C GLU A 364 -7.08 15.75 30.20
N ILE A 365 -6.42 16.18 29.13
CA ILE A 365 -7.04 16.34 27.80
C ILE A 365 -7.55 15.00 27.23
N VAL A 366 -6.77 13.91 27.36
CA VAL A 366 -7.20 12.57 26.91
C VAL A 366 -8.47 12.16 27.65
N LYS A 367 -9.52 11.76 26.92
CA LYS A 367 -10.73 11.18 27.50
C LYS A 367 -10.56 9.68 27.76
N ASP A 368 -10.64 8.89 26.69
CA ASP A 368 -10.78 7.42 26.74
C ASP A 368 -10.05 6.67 25.63
N GLN A 369 -9.50 7.35 24.61
CA GLN A 369 -8.89 6.69 23.44
C GLN A 369 -7.64 7.43 22.93
N ILE A 370 -6.59 6.67 22.61
CA ILE A 370 -5.33 7.16 22.02
C ILE A 370 -4.90 6.24 20.86
N ILE A 371 -4.59 6.80 19.69
CA ILE A 371 -4.19 6.08 18.48
C ILE A 371 -2.87 6.62 17.92
N VAL A 372 -2.00 5.73 17.42
CA VAL A 372 -1.02 6.06 16.37
C VAL A 372 -1.33 5.28 15.10
N ALA A 373 -1.44 5.96 13.96
CA ALA A 373 -1.87 5.38 12.69
C ALA A 373 -0.97 5.83 11.52
N ALA A 374 -0.72 4.95 10.57
CA ALA A 374 -0.05 5.29 9.31
C ALA A 374 -1.09 5.46 8.19
N GLY A 375 -1.01 6.57 7.47
CA GLY A 375 -1.73 6.76 6.21
C GLY A 375 -1.14 5.90 5.08
N THR A 376 -1.55 6.21 3.86
CA THR A 376 -1.04 5.54 2.65
C THR A 376 0.48 5.55 2.59
N ILE A 377 1.10 4.41 2.26
CA ILE A 377 2.55 4.23 2.28
C ILE A 377 3.15 4.47 0.88
N PRO A 378 3.90 5.56 0.67
CA PRO A 378 4.55 5.84 -0.61
C PRO A 378 5.74 4.91 -0.91
N VAL A 379 6.20 4.94 -2.17
CA VAL A 379 7.36 4.21 -2.73
C VAL A 379 8.66 4.46 -1.95
N ASP A 380 8.77 5.66 -1.36
CA ASP A 380 9.76 5.97 -0.33
C ASP A 380 9.08 6.08 1.05
N PRO A 381 9.15 5.05 1.91
CA PRO A 381 8.53 5.04 3.23
C PRO A 381 9.03 6.10 4.21
N ASP A 382 10.11 6.85 3.95
CA ASP A 382 10.47 8.00 4.80
C ASP A 382 9.48 9.17 4.67
N ASN A 383 8.71 9.24 3.57
CA ASN A 383 7.68 10.26 3.31
C ASN A 383 6.26 9.83 3.71
N LYS A 384 6.11 8.75 4.50
CA LYS A 384 4.79 8.28 4.97
C LYS A 384 4.17 9.26 5.97
N GLN A 385 2.85 9.42 5.89
CA GLN A 385 2.08 10.16 6.90
C GLN A 385 1.87 9.29 8.13
N ILE A 386 2.23 9.82 9.30
CA ILE A 386 1.85 9.24 10.59
C ILE A 386 0.93 10.24 11.30
N TYR A 387 -0.12 9.71 11.91
CA TYR A 387 -1.10 10.43 12.71
C TYR A 387 -0.99 9.96 14.16
N PHE A 388 -1.06 10.90 15.10
CA PHE A 388 -1.19 10.61 16.53
C PHE A 388 -2.41 11.37 17.06
N ILE A 389 -3.39 10.61 17.55
CA ILE A 389 -4.76 11.10 17.76
C ILE A 389 -5.21 10.68 19.13
N PHE A 390 -5.91 11.54 19.85
CA PHE A 390 -6.67 11.14 21.03
C PHE A 390 -8.01 11.85 21.11
N GLN A 391 -9.02 11.14 21.63
CA GLN A 391 -10.33 11.73 21.89
C GLN A 391 -10.22 12.67 23.11
N THR A 392 -10.78 13.87 22.99
CA THR A 392 -10.82 14.88 24.05
C THR A 392 -12.17 14.84 24.79
N GLU A 393 -12.21 15.34 26.03
CA GLU A 393 -13.48 15.53 26.75
C GLU A 393 -14.27 16.72 26.19
N ASN A 394 -13.58 17.80 25.85
CA ASN A 394 -14.14 18.99 25.21
C ASN A 394 -13.12 19.57 24.21
N GLN A 395 -13.51 19.72 22.94
CA GLN A 395 -12.60 20.23 21.91
C GLN A 395 -12.09 21.65 22.19
N ALA A 396 -12.96 22.56 22.65
CA ALA A 396 -12.62 23.97 22.84
C ALA A 396 -11.63 24.15 23.99
N SER A 397 -11.86 23.48 25.13
CA SER A 397 -10.92 23.52 26.25
C SER A 397 -9.58 22.86 25.91
N ALA A 398 -9.58 21.76 25.16
CA ALA A 398 -8.34 21.15 24.68
C ALA A 398 -7.55 22.06 23.73
N GLU A 399 -8.22 22.79 22.84
CA GLU A 399 -7.59 23.79 21.97
C GLU A 399 -7.08 25.01 22.76
N GLU A 400 -7.81 25.46 23.78
CA GLU A 400 -7.40 26.56 24.67
C GLU A 400 -6.17 26.21 25.52
N GLN A 401 -6.16 25.04 26.17
CA GLN A 401 -4.98 24.53 26.89
C GLN A 401 -3.77 24.43 25.96
N MET A 402 -3.96 23.89 24.75
CA MET A 402 -2.90 23.78 23.75
C MET A 402 -2.38 25.15 23.27
N LYS A 403 -3.25 26.14 23.10
CA LYS A 403 -2.84 27.53 22.82
C LYS A 403 -2.03 28.11 23.98
N GLY A 404 -2.42 27.86 25.24
CA GLY A 404 -1.69 28.28 26.42
C GLY A 404 -0.27 27.71 26.47
N LEU A 405 -0.11 26.41 26.18
CA LEU A 405 1.20 25.78 26.04
C LEU A 405 2.03 26.46 24.93
N LEU A 406 1.49 26.57 23.71
CA LEU A 406 2.20 27.19 22.58
C LEU A 406 2.55 28.67 22.84
N ALA A 407 1.72 29.43 23.56
CA ALA A 407 2.00 30.81 23.95
C ALA A 407 3.19 30.89 24.92
N ASN A 408 3.25 30.02 25.94
CA ASN A 408 4.39 29.94 26.86
C ASN A 408 5.70 29.60 26.12
N TYR A 409 5.63 28.70 25.14
CA TYR A 409 6.77 28.34 24.30
C TYR A 409 7.23 29.51 23.43
N ALA A 410 6.29 30.15 22.70
CA ALA A 410 6.58 31.30 21.83
C ALA A 410 7.19 32.47 22.62
N TYR A 411 6.67 32.77 23.81
CA TYR A 411 7.24 33.74 24.73
C TYR A 411 8.70 33.43 25.10
N ARG A 412 9.05 32.16 25.33
CA ARG A 412 10.42 31.74 25.64
C ARG A 412 11.36 31.86 24.43
N GLU A 413 10.91 31.43 23.25
CA GLU A 413 11.67 31.53 21.99
C GLU A 413 11.72 32.95 21.40
N LYS A 414 11.05 33.92 22.04
CA LYS A 414 10.89 35.30 21.55
C LYS A 414 10.25 35.38 20.16
N SER A 415 9.31 34.48 19.89
CA SER A 415 8.53 34.41 18.64
C SER A 415 7.05 34.72 18.88
N ALA A 416 6.31 35.03 17.80
CA ALA A 416 4.87 35.28 17.86
C ALA A 416 4.10 33.95 17.71
N LEU A 417 3.06 33.72 18.51
CA LEU A 417 2.23 32.50 18.40
C LEU A 417 1.68 32.27 16.97
N ASP A 418 1.23 33.31 16.30
CA ASP A 418 0.69 33.23 14.94
C ASP A 418 1.75 32.83 13.90
N SER A 419 3.06 32.99 14.18
CA SER A 419 4.13 32.48 13.31
C SER A 419 4.23 30.94 13.29
N ALA A 420 3.66 30.28 14.30
CA ALA A 420 3.51 28.83 14.37
C ALA A 420 2.11 28.35 13.91
N ARG A 421 1.24 29.23 13.42
CA ARG A 421 -0.12 28.93 12.99
C ARG A 421 -0.28 29.04 11.48
N SER A 422 -0.98 28.09 10.88
CA SER A 422 -1.64 28.27 9.58
C SER A 422 -3.15 28.08 9.75
N ASP A 423 -3.93 28.62 8.82
CA ASP A 423 -5.36 28.41 8.77
C ASP A 423 -5.71 27.57 7.53
N TYR A 424 -6.53 26.53 7.71
CA TYR A 424 -7.02 25.68 6.63
C TYR A 424 -8.52 25.89 6.41
N GLN A 425 -8.88 26.34 5.20
CA GLN A 425 -10.27 26.43 4.77
C GLN A 425 -10.75 25.05 4.33
N LEU A 426 -11.50 24.37 5.20
CA LEU A 426 -12.00 23.00 5.00
C LEU A 426 -13.17 22.96 4.02
N ASN A 427 -14.04 23.97 4.09
CA ASN A 427 -15.12 24.23 3.12
C ASN A 427 -15.54 25.72 3.22
N SER A 428 -16.56 26.14 2.48
CA SER A 428 -17.03 27.55 2.45
C SER A 428 -17.55 28.11 3.78
N LYS A 429 -17.77 27.27 4.81
CA LYS A 429 -18.25 27.68 6.14
C LYS A 429 -17.29 27.33 7.29
N VAL A 430 -16.39 26.35 7.11
CA VAL A 430 -15.52 25.83 8.18
C VAL A 430 -14.06 26.13 7.87
N LYS A 431 -13.41 26.78 8.84
CA LYS A 431 -12.00 27.17 8.82
C LYS A 431 -11.34 26.63 10.10
N ILE A 432 -10.24 25.89 9.98
CA ILE A 432 -9.58 25.18 11.08
C ILE A 432 -8.17 25.74 11.26
N GLY A 433 -7.80 26.09 12.50
CA GLY A 433 -6.42 26.43 12.85
C GLY A 433 -5.55 25.18 12.92
N ILE A 434 -4.41 25.21 12.24
CA ILE A 434 -3.34 24.21 12.34
C ILE A 434 -2.16 24.89 13.03
N TYR A 435 -1.59 24.23 14.04
CA TYR A 435 -0.48 24.77 14.83
C TYR A 435 0.73 23.86 14.73
N LYS A 436 1.93 24.42 14.57
CA LYS A 436 3.18 23.66 14.59
C LYS A 436 3.57 23.32 16.03
N PHE A 437 3.84 22.05 16.30
CA PHE A 437 4.25 21.57 17.62
C PHE A 437 5.78 21.49 17.73
N PRO A 438 6.40 22.04 18.78
CA PRO A 438 7.85 22.10 18.89
C PRO A 438 8.53 20.81 19.34
N TYR A 439 7.79 19.78 19.78
CA TYR A 439 8.35 18.55 20.35
C TYR A 439 7.87 17.26 19.67
N PRO A 440 8.29 16.97 18.41
CA PRO A 440 7.80 15.80 17.66
C PRO A 440 8.08 14.44 18.30
N SER A 441 9.09 14.34 19.18
CA SER A 441 9.40 13.10 19.91
C SER A 441 8.45 12.82 21.08
N PHE A 442 7.68 13.81 21.55
CA PHE A 442 6.84 13.74 22.75
C PHE A 442 5.98 12.48 22.87
N PRO A 443 5.21 12.03 21.85
CA PRO A 443 4.34 10.85 22.00
C PRO A 443 5.11 9.57 22.35
N GLY A 444 6.29 9.39 21.75
CA GLY A 444 7.16 8.23 22.00
C GLY A 444 7.86 8.28 23.36
N ILE A 445 8.17 9.47 23.86
CA ILE A 445 8.74 9.66 25.20
C ILE A 445 7.65 9.48 26.27
N TRP A 446 6.49 10.11 26.10
CA TRP A 446 5.38 10.07 27.06
C TRP A 446 4.77 8.66 27.21
N LEU A 447 4.39 8.04 26.08
CA LEU A 447 3.63 6.78 26.03
C LEU A 447 4.49 5.54 25.70
N GLY A 448 5.73 5.72 25.24
CA GLY A 448 6.64 4.63 24.92
C GLY A 448 6.44 4.05 23.51
N ALA A 449 6.76 2.76 23.36
CA ALA A 449 6.45 2.05 22.13
C ALA A 449 4.98 1.57 22.15
N PRO A 450 4.24 1.68 21.02
CA PRO A 450 4.73 1.94 19.67
C PRO A 450 4.81 3.41 19.23
N PHE A 451 4.41 4.37 20.07
CA PHE A 451 4.26 5.81 19.71
C PHE A 451 5.54 6.54 19.26
N PHE A 452 6.72 5.91 19.36
CA PHE A 452 7.99 6.42 18.80
C PHE A 452 7.97 6.72 17.29
N THR A 453 7.00 6.23 16.53
CA THR A 453 6.84 6.56 15.09
C THR A 453 6.02 7.82 14.83
N ALA A 454 5.36 8.40 15.85
CA ALA A 454 4.35 9.44 15.68
C ALA A 454 4.85 10.71 14.98
N ALA A 455 6.02 11.22 15.37
CA ALA A 455 6.61 12.48 14.88
C ALA A 455 5.58 13.63 14.85
N ALA A 456 5.15 14.07 16.04
CA ALA A 456 4.09 15.08 16.19
C ALA A 456 4.56 16.49 15.79
N GLU A 457 4.52 16.84 14.50
CA GLU A 457 4.98 18.16 14.01
C GLU A 457 3.88 19.22 13.87
N TYR A 458 2.64 18.82 13.55
CA TYR A 458 1.51 19.74 13.34
C TYR A 458 0.27 19.21 14.05
N VAL A 459 -0.52 20.07 14.69
CA VAL A 459 -1.74 19.71 15.43
C VAL A 459 -2.96 20.53 15.00
N ALA A 460 -4.12 19.89 14.98
CA ALA A 460 -5.43 20.52 14.80
C ALA A 460 -6.50 19.85 15.65
N PHE A 461 -7.67 20.48 15.73
CA PHE A 461 -8.80 20.04 16.55
C PHE A 461 -10.05 19.87 15.69
N TYR A 462 -10.65 18.68 15.73
CA TYR A 462 -11.84 18.37 14.93
C TYR A 462 -12.63 17.21 15.53
N ASN A 463 -13.97 17.30 15.53
CA ASN A 463 -14.91 16.29 16.05
C ASN A 463 -14.59 15.74 17.47
N ASN A 464 -14.12 16.59 18.39
CA ASN A 464 -13.62 16.21 19.72
C ASN A 464 -12.41 15.24 19.70
N CYS A 465 -11.58 15.34 18.68
CA CYS A 465 -10.24 14.76 18.66
C CYS A 465 -9.17 15.86 18.58
N MET A 466 -8.06 15.63 19.26
CA MET A 466 -6.80 16.34 19.07
C MET A 466 -5.94 15.50 18.12
N ILE A 467 -5.60 16.05 16.96
CA ILE A 467 -5.01 15.30 15.84
C ILE A 467 -3.65 15.88 15.51
N PHE A 468 -2.60 15.12 15.78
CA PHE A 468 -1.25 15.39 15.31
C PHE A 468 -0.94 14.67 14.00
N CYS A 469 -0.11 15.28 13.16
CA CYS A 469 0.53 14.64 12.01
C CYS A 469 1.99 15.08 11.88
N ASN A 470 2.82 14.25 11.25
CA ASN A 470 4.20 14.59 10.87
C ASN A 470 4.30 15.55 9.67
N THR A 471 3.19 15.90 9.03
CA THR A 471 3.16 16.90 7.94
C THR A 471 1.88 17.72 8.00
N GLU A 472 1.97 19.03 7.74
CA GLU A 472 0.81 19.92 7.64
C GLU A 472 -0.15 19.46 6.52
N GLN A 473 0.40 19.01 5.39
CA GLN A 473 -0.37 18.48 4.27
C GLN A 473 -1.10 17.18 4.63
N GLY A 474 -0.50 16.29 5.43
CA GLY A 474 -1.19 15.11 5.94
C GLY A 474 -2.32 15.44 6.90
N LEU A 475 -2.15 16.46 7.75
CA LEU A 475 -3.21 16.94 8.62
C LEU A 475 -4.39 17.51 7.81
N LYS A 476 -4.12 18.27 6.73
CA LYS A 476 -5.15 18.75 5.79
C LYS A 476 -5.86 17.60 5.08
N GLU A 477 -5.13 16.59 4.60
CA GLU A 477 -5.70 15.39 3.96
C GLU A 477 -6.55 14.54 4.92
N TYR A 478 -6.15 14.42 6.19
CA TYR A 478 -6.95 13.79 7.24
C TYR A 478 -8.26 14.56 7.45
N LEU A 479 -8.17 15.88 7.68
CA LEU A 479 -9.34 16.73 7.96
C LEU A 479 -10.33 16.68 6.78
N GLN A 480 -9.84 16.78 5.54
CA GLN A 480 -10.65 16.68 4.35
C GLN A 480 -11.35 15.31 4.22
N ASN A 481 -10.69 14.19 4.55
CA ASN A 481 -11.33 12.89 4.46
C ASN A 481 -12.39 12.67 5.55
N ILE A 482 -12.12 13.04 6.82
CA ILE A 482 -13.14 12.94 7.89
C ILE A 482 -14.33 13.86 7.63
N ALA A 483 -14.10 15.08 7.12
CA ALA A 483 -15.17 16.04 6.81
C ALA A 483 -16.11 15.60 5.67
N ASN A 484 -15.57 14.86 4.70
CA ASN A 484 -16.39 14.20 3.66
C ASN A 484 -16.96 12.84 4.12
N GLY A 485 -16.74 12.46 5.38
CA GLY A 485 -17.18 11.18 5.94
C GLY A 485 -16.49 9.95 5.34
N ASN A 486 -15.29 10.10 4.78
CA ASN A 486 -14.50 8.99 4.21
C ASN A 486 -13.69 8.31 5.32
N THR A 487 -14.39 7.71 6.28
CA THR A 487 -13.79 7.06 7.46
C THR A 487 -13.45 5.60 7.19
N LEU A 488 -12.63 5.02 8.07
CA LEU A 488 -12.23 3.62 8.05
C LEU A 488 -13.43 2.67 8.29
N GLY A 489 -14.46 3.15 8.99
CA GLY A 489 -15.79 2.55 9.10
C GLY A 489 -16.67 2.67 7.85
N LYS A 490 -16.07 2.88 6.67
CA LYS A 490 -16.65 2.59 5.34
C LYS A 490 -15.81 1.60 4.52
N ASP A 491 -14.71 1.09 5.08
CA ASP A 491 -13.82 0.18 4.35
C ASP A 491 -14.26 -1.28 4.49
N ASN A 492 -14.55 -1.94 3.37
CA ASN A 492 -15.03 -3.33 3.36
C ASN A 492 -14.02 -4.33 3.94
N ALA A 493 -12.70 -4.05 3.86
CA ALA A 493 -11.67 -4.89 4.50
C ALA A 493 -11.74 -4.75 6.03
N TYR A 494 -11.88 -3.50 6.51
CA TYR A 494 -12.03 -3.19 7.92
C TYR A 494 -13.29 -3.82 8.51
N HIS A 495 -14.45 -3.66 7.85
CA HIS A 495 -15.70 -4.28 8.30
C HIS A 495 -15.58 -5.81 8.42
N LYS A 496 -15.07 -6.49 7.38
CA LYS A 496 -14.87 -7.96 7.36
C LYS A 496 -13.97 -8.44 8.50
N ALA A 497 -12.97 -7.62 8.89
CA ALA A 497 -11.99 -7.94 9.93
C ALA A 497 -12.45 -7.64 11.36
N VAL A 498 -13.19 -6.53 11.56
CA VAL A 498 -13.39 -5.94 12.90
C VAL A 498 -14.80 -6.17 13.46
N GLN A 499 -15.86 -6.19 12.63
CA GLN A 499 -17.24 -6.37 13.12
C GLN A 499 -17.44 -7.71 13.84
N LYS A 500 -16.73 -8.76 13.41
CA LYS A 500 -16.79 -10.11 14.01
C LYS A 500 -16.42 -10.15 15.50
N ASN A 501 -15.65 -9.16 15.98
CA ASN A 501 -15.01 -9.20 17.29
C ASN A 501 -15.65 -8.23 18.33
N GLY A 502 -16.87 -7.75 18.09
CA GLY A 502 -17.67 -7.01 19.08
C GLY A 502 -17.17 -5.60 19.45
N GLY A 503 -16.10 -5.11 18.83
CA GLY A 503 -15.67 -3.70 18.89
C GLY A 503 -15.11 -3.19 20.23
N LYS A 504 -14.90 -4.06 21.23
CA LYS A 504 -14.36 -3.68 22.55
C LYS A 504 -12.96 -4.24 22.81
N ALA A 505 -12.05 -3.41 23.30
CA ALA A 505 -10.70 -3.83 23.69
C ALA A 505 -10.03 -2.85 24.66
N ASN A 506 -8.84 -3.20 25.15
CA ASN A 506 -7.89 -2.27 25.77
C ASN A 506 -6.76 -1.91 24.79
N LEU A 507 -6.30 -2.89 24.01
CA LEU A 507 -5.42 -2.68 22.84
C LEU A 507 -6.09 -3.19 21.57
N HIS A 508 -5.94 -2.46 20.47
CA HIS A 508 -6.28 -2.93 19.13
C HIS A 508 -5.19 -2.53 18.14
N ILE A 509 -4.58 -3.52 17.49
CA ILE A 509 -3.66 -3.34 16.37
C ILE A 509 -4.37 -3.76 15.09
N TYR A 510 -4.28 -2.97 14.03
CA TYR A 510 -4.86 -3.27 12.72
C TYR A 510 -3.83 -2.99 11.62
N LEU A 511 -3.83 -3.82 10.59
CA LEU A 511 -2.95 -3.77 9.44
C LEU A 511 -3.72 -4.20 8.19
N ASP A 512 -3.96 -3.27 7.26
CA ASP A 512 -4.31 -3.60 5.89
C ASP A 512 -3.02 -3.95 5.13
N ILE A 513 -2.89 -5.21 4.73
CA ILE A 513 -1.66 -5.74 4.14
C ILE A 513 -1.46 -5.17 2.72
N ASN A 514 -2.55 -4.87 2.00
CA ASN A 514 -2.47 -4.30 0.65
C ASN A 514 -2.01 -2.84 0.68
N LYS A 515 -2.59 -2.03 1.57
CA LYS A 515 -2.20 -0.62 1.78
C LYS A 515 -0.84 -0.48 2.48
N SER A 516 -0.31 -1.54 3.09
CA SER A 516 0.96 -1.54 3.84
C SER A 516 2.14 -2.22 3.14
N PHE A 517 1.94 -2.89 2.01
CA PHE A 517 2.96 -3.78 1.41
C PHE A 517 4.33 -3.10 1.18
N SER A 518 4.32 -1.82 0.80
CA SER A 518 5.53 -0.97 0.64
C SER A 518 6.41 -0.88 1.90
N LEU A 519 5.85 -1.03 3.10
CA LEU A 519 6.62 -1.08 4.35
C LEU A 519 7.54 -2.31 4.43
N ALA A 520 7.33 -3.36 3.63
CA ALA A 520 8.17 -4.56 3.66
C ALA A 520 9.67 -4.24 3.44
N LYS A 521 10.00 -3.17 2.72
CA LYS A 521 11.37 -2.67 2.49
C LYS A 521 12.01 -2.06 3.75
N GLU A 522 11.20 -1.44 4.62
CA GLU A 522 11.64 -0.82 5.87
C GLU A 522 11.59 -1.83 7.04
N ILE A 523 10.60 -2.72 7.03
CA ILE A 523 10.37 -3.74 8.06
C ILE A 523 11.38 -4.89 7.94
N PHE A 524 11.65 -5.41 6.74
CA PHE A 524 12.44 -6.65 6.57
C PHE A 524 13.82 -6.40 5.94
N THR A 525 14.82 -7.20 6.32
CA THR A 525 16.13 -7.17 5.63
C THR A 525 15.98 -7.50 4.14
N ALA A 526 16.87 -6.96 3.29
CA ALA A 526 16.80 -7.11 1.83
C ALA A 526 16.61 -8.55 1.32
N SER A 527 17.18 -9.55 2.02
CA SER A 527 17.02 -10.97 1.69
C SER A 527 15.62 -11.53 1.94
N TYR A 528 14.85 -10.96 2.87
CA TYR A 528 13.43 -11.28 3.07
C TYR A 528 12.56 -10.41 2.17
N PHE A 529 12.85 -9.11 2.05
CA PHE A 529 12.12 -8.20 1.17
C PHE A 529 12.06 -8.72 -0.28
N LYS A 530 13.19 -9.09 -0.88
CA LYS A 530 13.25 -9.65 -2.26
C LYS A 530 12.37 -10.90 -2.43
N LYS A 531 12.24 -11.72 -1.38
CA LYS A 531 11.41 -12.93 -1.42
C LYS A 531 9.92 -12.59 -1.20
N ILE A 532 9.60 -11.66 -0.30
CA ILE A 532 8.23 -11.14 -0.09
C ILE A 532 7.67 -10.56 -1.38
N THR A 533 8.43 -9.72 -2.08
CA THR A 533 8.04 -9.19 -3.41
C THR A 533 7.94 -10.27 -4.49
N GLY A 534 8.55 -11.44 -4.29
CA GLY A 534 8.45 -12.59 -5.20
C GLY A 534 7.14 -13.38 -5.06
N TYR A 535 6.42 -13.21 -3.96
CA TYR A 535 5.13 -13.85 -3.66
C TYR A 535 4.06 -12.78 -3.32
N GLU A 536 4.20 -11.59 -3.91
CA GLU A 536 3.34 -10.43 -3.61
C GLU A 536 1.85 -10.74 -3.84
N GLU A 537 1.49 -11.39 -4.94
CA GLU A 537 0.10 -11.80 -5.21
C GLU A 537 -0.45 -12.76 -4.15
N ASN A 538 0.34 -13.76 -3.72
CA ASN A 538 -0.08 -14.71 -2.69
C ASN A 538 -0.26 -14.00 -1.33
N ILE A 539 0.66 -13.11 -0.97
CA ILE A 539 0.63 -12.38 0.29
C ILE A 539 -0.51 -11.35 0.33
N ARG A 540 -0.84 -10.71 -0.81
CA ARG A 540 -1.92 -9.70 -0.91
C ARG A 540 -3.33 -10.28 -0.78
N LYS A 541 -3.52 -11.58 -1.00
CA LYS A 541 -4.79 -12.29 -0.69
C LYS A 541 -5.06 -12.39 0.81
N PHE A 542 -4.04 -12.28 1.65
CA PHE A 542 -4.23 -12.01 3.08
C PHE A 542 -4.47 -10.51 3.19
N ARG A 543 -5.73 -10.12 3.32
CA ARG A 543 -6.17 -8.72 3.12
C ARG A 543 -5.88 -7.86 4.33
N THR A 544 -6.17 -8.38 5.53
CA THR A 544 -6.00 -7.65 6.79
C THR A 544 -5.52 -8.56 7.92
N PHE A 545 -4.73 -7.99 8.83
CA PHE A 545 -4.41 -8.56 10.14
C PHE A 545 -4.96 -7.63 11.23
N ASN A 546 -5.58 -8.19 12.27
CA ASN A 546 -5.93 -7.48 13.48
C ASN A 546 -5.53 -8.27 14.73
N TRP A 547 -5.23 -7.56 15.83
CA TRP A 547 -4.96 -8.13 17.15
C TRP A 547 -5.61 -7.27 18.22
N LEU A 548 -6.53 -7.87 18.95
CA LEU A 548 -7.24 -7.30 20.11
C LEU A 548 -6.66 -7.88 21.40
N VAL A 549 -6.50 -7.04 22.42
CA VAL A 549 -6.18 -7.46 23.79
C VAL A 549 -7.19 -6.88 24.78
N GLN A 550 -7.70 -7.74 25.67
CA GLN A 550 -8.70 -7.43 26.68
C GLN A 550 -8.20 -7.90 28.05
N TYR A 551 -8.17 -7.01 29.05
CA TYR A 551 -7.91 -7.43 30.43
C TYR A 551 -9.15 -8.14 31.03
N SER A 552 -8.93 -9.27 31.68
CA SER A 552 -9.99 -10.03 32.37
C SER A 552 -9.40 -10.88 33.50
N LYS A 553 -9.91 -10.69 34.73
CA LYS A 553 -9.61 -11.51 35.92
C LYS A 553 -8.12 -11.82 36.15
N GLY A 554 -7.23 -10.83 35.96
CA GLY A 554 -5.78 -10.98 36.18
C GLY A 554 -5.00 -11.55 34.99
N SER A 555 -5.65 -11.77 33.84
CA SER A 555 -5.02 -12.21 32.59
C SER A 555 -5.43 -11.33 31.41
N PHE A 556 -4.72 -11.47 30.29
CA PHE A 556 -5.01 -10.72 29.07
C PHE A 556 -5.48 -11.68 27.98
N LEU A 557 -6.77 -11.64 27.64
CA LEU A 557 -7.32 -12.36 26.50
C LEU A 557 -6.87 -11.67 25.21
N ASN A 558 -6.43 -12.47 24.25
CA ASN A 558 -6.01 -12.04 22.92
C ASN A 558 -6.95 -12.67 21.88
N THR A 559 -7.31 -11.88 20.88
CA THR A 559 -7.91 -12.37 19.63
C THR A 559 -7.13 -11.78 18.47
N LEU A 560 -6.49 -12.63 17.65
CA LEU A 560 -5.78 -12.22 16.44
C LEU A 560 -6.56 -12.78 15.23
N GLY A 561 -6.90 -11.93 14.27
CA GLY A 561 -7.57 -12.35 13.04
C GLY A 561 -6.75 -11.96 11.81
N LEU A 562 -6.44 -12.93 10.95
CA LEU A 562 -5.88 -12.72 9.62
C LEU A 562 -6.95 -13.10 8.59
N VAL A 563 -7.47 -12.12 7.85
CA VAL A 563 -8.54 -12.31 6.87
C VAL A 563 -7.93 -12.68 5.52
N TYR A 564 -8.40 -13.79 4.95
CA TYR A 564 -8.14 -14.19 3.58
C TYR A 564 -9.26 -13.68 2.67
N ASP A 565 -8.90 -13.18 1.50
CA ASP A 565 -9.81 -12.57 0.52
C ASP A 565 -9.19 -12.76 -0.88
N PRO A 566 -9.41 -13.93 -1.53
CA PRO A 566 -8.84 -14.21 -2.85
C PRO A 566 -9.51 -13.34 -3.93
N GLU A 567 -10.80 -13.06 -3.74
CA GLU A 567 -11.54 -12.06 -4.48
C GLU A 567 -11.20 -10.68 -3.93
N ILE A 568 -10.11 -10.10 -4.45
CA ILE A 568 -9.85 -8.66 -4.33
C ILE A 568 -11.03 -7.94 -5.03
N PRO A 569 -11.92 -7.22 -4.32
CA PRO A 569 -13.09 -6.60 -4.93
C PRO A 569 -12.68 -5.51 -5.92
N GLY A 570 -13.56 -5.17 -6.88
CA GLY A 570 -13.30 -4.18 -7.94
C GLY A 570 -13.08 -2.72 -7.49
N GLN A 571 -12.90 -2.48 -6.20
CA GLN A 571 -12.50 -1.17 -5.65
C GLN A 571 -11.04 -0.89 -6.00
N ALA A 572 -10.76 0.24 -6.65
CA ALA A 572 -9.42 0.57 -7.11
C ALA A 572 -8.43 0.75 -5.95
N GLN A 573 -7.49 -0.18 -5.78
CA GLN A 573 -6.53 -0.14 -4.68
C GLN A 573 -5.25 0.61 -5.08
N THR A 574 -4.74 1.48 -4.21
CA THR A 574 -3.46 2.15 -4.42
C THR A 574 -2.32 1.13 -4.42
N THR A 575 -1.81 0.80 -5.61
CA THR A 575 -0.67 -0.09 -5.85
C THR A 575 0.61 0.54 -5.28
N TRP A 576 0.82 1.82 -5.60
CA TRP A 576 1.91 2.64 -5.10
C TRP A 576 1.56 4.13 -5.21
N GLN A 577 2.29 4.96 -4.45
CA GLN A 577 2.21 6.43 -4.47
C GLN A 577 3.62 7.00 -4.42
N SER A 578 3.94 7.99 -5.26
CA SER A 578 5.24 8.65 -5.30
C SER A 578 5.12 10.14 -5.00
N ALA A 579 6.07 10.69 -4.25
CA ALA A 579 6.29 12.13 -4.18
C ALA A 579 7.09 12.56 -5.41
N VAL A 580 6.54 13.47 -6.21
CA VAL A 580 7.16 14.04 -7.43
C VAL A 580 7.55 15.51 -7.27
N GLY A 581 7.18 16.14 -6.14
CA GLY A 581 7.63 17.47 -5.73
C GLY A 581 6.56 18.54 -5.92
N ASN A 582 6.12 18.76 -7.16
CA ASN A 582 5.09 19.75 -7.49
C ASN A 582 3.87 19.09 -8.16
N ASP A 583 2.73 19.79 -8.16
CA ASP A 583 1.45 19.28 -8.68
C ASP A 583 1.51 19.06 -10.20
N ILE A 584 0.80 18.04 -10.71
CA ILE A 584 0.96 17.57 -12.10
C ILE A 584 0.08 18.38 -13.05
N ALA A 585 0.70 19.08 -14.00
CA ALA A 585 0.04 20.04 -14.89
C ALA A 585 -0.66 19.40 -16.11
N LYS A 586 -0.35 18.14 -16.43
CA LYS A 586 -0.95 17.39 -17.54
C LYS A 586 -1.23 15.93 -17.18
N LYS A 587 -2.11 15.30 -17.96
CA LYS A 587 -2.31 13.84 -18.01
C LYS A 587 -0.96 13.08 -18.00
N PRO A 588 -0.68 12.23 -16.98
CA PRO A 588 0.46 11.32 -17.02
C PRO A 588 0.39 10.39 -18.23
N GLN A 589 1.41 10.36 -19.07
CA GLN A 589 1.44 9.52 -20.27
C GLN A 589 2.19 8.20 -20.01
N LEU A 590 1.61 7.07 -20.44
CA LEU A 590 2.23 5.75 -20.36
C LEU A 590 3.09 5.51 -21.61
N VAL A 591 4.40 5.40 -21.44
CA VAL A 591 5.37 5.31 -22.54
C VAL A 591 6.07 3.95 -22.61
N ILE A 592 6.33 3.48 -23.82
CA ILE A 592 7.01 2.22 -24.09
C ILE A 592 8.48 2.31 -23.68
N ASN A 593 8.90 1.41 -22.79
CA ASN A 593 10.31 1.21 -22.49
C ASN A 593 10.93 0.34 -23.60
N ALA A 594 11.66 0.96 -24.54
CA ALA A 594 12.26 0.23 -25.67
C ALA A 594 13.26 -0.87 -25.26
N ASN A 595 13.83 -0.81 -24.04
CA ASN A 595 14.73 -1.85 -23.52
C ASN A 595 13.97 -3.02 -22.87
N ASN A 596 12.68 -2.86 -22.56
CA ASN A 596 11.79 -3.92 -22.08
C ASN A 596 10.33 -3.63 -22.50
N PRO A 597 9.92 -3.99 -23.73
CA PRO A 597 8.59 -3.65 -24.26
C PRO A 597 7.39 -4.25 -23.50
N ALA A 598 7.61 -5.21 -22.61
CA ALA A 598 6.60 -5.78 -21.70
C ALA A 598 6.26 -4.86 -20.51
N ASN A 599 7.01 -3.76 -20.33
CA ASN A 599 6.75 -2.74 -19.31
C ASN A 599 6.44 -1.37 -19.96
N ARG A 600 5.77 -0.50 -19.20
CA ARG A 600 5.65 0.93 -19.49
C ARG A 600 6.34 1.73 -18.41
N GLU A 601 6.95 2.83 -18.81
CA GLU A 601 7.37 3.90 -17.91
C GLU A 601 6.34 5.03 -17.99
N ILE A 602 6.40 5.98 -17.05
CA ILE A 602 5.41 7.05 -16.93
C ILE A 602 6.15 8.38 -17.12
N ILE A 603 5.70 9.21 -18.06
CA ILE A 603 6.24 10.56 -18.24
C ILE A 603 5.19 11.60 -17.83
N ILE A 604 5.62 12.61 -17.06
CA ILE A 604 4.76 13.66 -16.49
C ILE A 604 5.39 15.04 -16.66
N THR A 605 4.54 16.08 -16.61
CA THR A 605 4.98 17.47 -16.46
C THR A 605 4.30 18.11 -15.27
N ASP A 606 5.03 18.91 -14.49
CA ASP A 606 4.53 19.59 -13.29
C ASP A 606 4.24 21.09 -13.52
N ASP A 607 3.58 21.73 -12.55
CA ASP A 607 3.24 23.16 -12.57
C ASP A 607 4.46 24.12 -12.47
N ARG A 608 5.67 23.56 -12.35
CA ARG A 608 6.96 24.27 -12.39
C ARG A 608 7.76 23.99 -13.66
N ASN A 609 7.11 23.45 -14.69
CA ASN A 609 7.69 23.10 -15.99
C ASN A 609 8.79 22.02 -15.93
N ASN A 610 8.87 21.21 -14.87
CA ASN A 610 9.74 20.05 -14.88
C ASN A 610 9.11 18.92 -15.69
N LEU A 611 9.91 18.25 -16.51
CA LEU A 611 9.59 17.00 -17.18
C LEU A 611 10.22 15.85 -16.39
N LEU A 612 9.44 14.86 -15.96
CA LEU A 612 9.94 13.72 -15.18
C LEU A 612 9.57 12.39 -15.84
N LEU A 613 10.51 11.44 -15.84
CA LEU A 613 10.27 10.04 -16.20
C LEU A 613 10.33 9.16 -14.95
N LEU A 614 9.37 8.26 -14.79
CA LEU A 614 9.25 7.32 -13.68
C LEU A 614 9.14 5.88 -14.15
N SER A 615 9.59 4.95 -13.31
CA SER A 615 9.47 3.50 -13.52
C SER A 615 8.01 3.02 -13.45
N GLU A 616 7.78 1.77 -13.89
CA GLU A 616 6.57 0.99 -13.65
C GLU A 616 6.20 0.86 -12.15
N THR A 617 7.17 1.08 -11.26
CA THR A 617 7.08 1.08 -9.80
C THR A 617 7.08 2.49 -9.18
N GLY A 618 6.92 3.55 -9.98
CA GLY A 618 6.82 4.93 -9.51
C GLY A 618 8.15 5.56 -9.07
N ILE A 619 9.30 4.93 -9.32
CA ILE A 619 10.62 5.47 -8.98
C ILE A 619 11.03 6.46 -10.07
N ILE A 620 11.29 7.72 -9.69
CA ILE A 620 11.81 8.75 -10.60
C ILE A 620 13.15 8.29 -11.17
N ARG A 621 13.26 8.29 -12.51
CA ARG A 621 14.49 8.00 -13.27
C ARG A 621 15.35 9.25 -13.43
N TRP A 622 14.71 10.36 -13.76
CA TRP A 622 15.30 11.69 -13.91
C TRP A 622 14.21 12.76 -13.84
N SER A 623 14.63 14.01 -13.60
CA SER A 623 13.82 15.22 -13.75
C SER A 623 14.62 16.23 -14.57
N LEU A 624 13.96 16.92 -15.49
CA LEU A 624 14.53 17.91 -16.41
C LEU A 624 13.71 19.21 -16.31
N PRO A 625 14.24 20.29 -15.70
CA PRO A 625 13.57 21.58 -15.69
C PRO A 625 13.53 22.18 -17.11
N LEU A 626 12.36 22.59 -17.57
CA LEU A 626 12.18 23.31 -18.82
C LEU A 626 11.95 24.81 -18.55
N PRO A 627 12.42 25.71 -19.44
CA PRO A 627 12.22 27.16 -19.28
C PRO A 627 10.76 27.59 -19.54
N GLU A 628 9.94 26.71 -20.10
CA GLU A 628 8.60 26.98 -20.60
C GLU A 628 7.72 25.73 -20.45
N PRO A 629 6.38 25.85 -20.29
CA PRO A 629 5.48 24.71 -20.25
C PRO A 629 5.46 23.96 -21.59
N VAL A 630 5.29 22.63 -21.50
CA VAL A 630 5.07 21.78 -22.68
C VAL A 630 3.67 22.05 -23.25
N MET A 631 3.58 22.37 -24.53
CA MET A 631 2.32 22.70 -25.23
C MET A 631 1.70 21.50 -25.97
N SER A 632 2.49 20.49 -26.33
CA SER A 632 2.01 19.29 -27.04
C SER A 632 1.70 18.10 -26.12
N GLU A 633 1.22 16.99 -26.70
CA GLU A 633 1.50 15.64 -26.21
C GLU A 633 3.02 15.38 -26.26
N ILE A 634 3.55 14.46 -25.45
CA ILE A 634 4.92 13.95 -25.66
C ILE A 634 4.86 12.70 -26.54
N TYR A 635 5.38 12.81 -27.76
CA TYR A 635 5.40 11.74 -28.75
C TYR A 635 6.62 10.85 -28.56
N GLN A 636 6.46 9.53 -28.73
CA GLN A 636 7.60 8.63 -28.89
C GLN A 636 7.94 8.43 -30.37
N VAL A 637 9.15 8.82 -30.77
CA VAL A 637 9.65 8.72 -32.14
C VAL A 637 10.94 7.89 -32.18
N ASP A 638 11.15 7.12 -33.25
CA ASP A 638 12.42 6.42 -33.52
C ASP A 638 13.20 7.24 -34.56
N TYR A 639 13.76 8.37 -34.09
CA TYR A 639 14.50 9.34 -34.92
C TYR A 639 15.69 8.68 -35.62
N TYR A 640 16.42 7.83 -34.89
CA TYR A 640 17.60 7.12 -35.38
C TYR A 640 17.26 5.85 -36.18
N ARG A 641 15.97 5.54 -36.38
CA ARG A 641 15.44 4.36 -37.09
C ARG A 641 16.02 3.02 -36.61
N ASN A 642 16.42 2.92 -35.35
CA ASN A 642 17.14 1.78 -34.76
C ASN A 642 16.34 1.04 -33.66
N GLY A 643 15.05 1.33 -33.54
CA GLY A 643 14.14 0.72 -32.54
C GLY A 643 14.20 1.37 -31.15
N LYS A 644 15.15 2.29 -30.89
CA LYS A 644 15.19 3.05 -29.64
C LYS A 644 14.29 4.27 -29.79
N LEU A 645 13.40 4.48 -28.82
CA LEU A 645 12.47 5.61 -28.81
C LEU A 645 13.09 6.83 -28.13
N GLN A 646 12.78 8.01 -28.67
CA GLN A 646 13.07 9.35 -28.13
C GLN A 646 11.75 10.05 -27.84
N TYR A 647 11.75 10.98 -26.89
CA TYR A 647 10.60 11.81 -26.55
C TYR A 647 10.66 13.13 -27.31
N LEU A 648 9.65 13.43 -28.13
CA LEU A 648 9.52 14.69 -28.86
C LEU A 648 8.29 15.47 -28.37
N PHE A 649 8.48 16.76 -28.12
CA PHE A 649 7.43 17.68 -27.66
C PHE A 649 7.79 19.13 -28.02
N SER A 650 6.87 20.08 -27.85
CA SER A 650 7.17 21.51 -27.98
C SER A 650 6.82 22.32 -26.73
N THR A 651 7.52 23.42 -26.55
CA THR A 651 7.14 24.55 -25.69
C THR A 651 6.66 25.72 -26.56
N LYS A 652 6.50 26.93 -26.01
CA LYS A 652 6.11 28.10 -26.80
C LYS A 652 7.17 28.52 -27.83
N ASN A 653 8.46 28.42 -27.53
CA ASN A 653 9.51 28.89 -28.44
C ASN A 653 10.39 27.78 -29.07
N LYS A 654 10.24 26.51 -28.66
CA LYS A 654 11.14 25.42 -29.09
C LYS A 654 10.43 24.09 -29.32
N ILE A 655 10.98 23.26 -30.21
CA ILE A 655 10.70 21.82 -30.27
C ILE A 655 11.89 21.08 -29.66
N TYR A 656 11.61 20.11 -28.79
CA TYR A 656 12.58 19.28 -28.07
C TYR A 656 12.56 17.85 -28.60
N LEU A 657 13.73 17.20 -28.61
CA LEU A 657 13.89 15.77 -28.82
C LEU A 657 14.92 15.28 -27.80
N ILE A 658 14.51 14.39 -26.90
CA ILE A 658 15.37 13.86 -25.83
C ILE A 658 15.36 12.32 -25.82
N ASP A 659 16.45 11.72 -25.37
CA ASP A 659 16.57 10.28 -25.18
C ASP A 659 15.84 9.80 -23.91
N ARG A 660 15.78 8.48 -23.72
CA ARG A 660 15.20 7.85 -22.53
C ARG A 660 15.88 8.26 -21.21
N ASN A 661 17.08 8.84 -21.26
CA ASN A 661 17.86 9.28 -20.11
C ASN A 661 17.73 10.79 -19.84
N GLY A 662 16.85 11.50 -20.56
CA GLY A 662 16.61 12.94 -20.39
C GLY A 662 17.61 13.83 -21.12
N LYS A 663 18.44 13.29 -22.01
CA LYS A 663 19.47 14.05 -22.75
C LYS A 663 18.98 14.46 -24.15
N ASN A 664 19.23 15.69 -24.56
CA ASN A 664 18.95 16.17 -25.91
C ASN A 664 19.58 15.27 -26.99
N CYS A 665 18.86 15.05 -28.09
CA CYS A 665 19.33 14.32 -29.26
C CYS A 665 19.64 15.25 -30.44
N ALA A 666 20.68 14.90 -31.21
CA ALA A 666 21.10 15.63 -32.41
C ALA A 666 21.23 17.15 -32.18
N ASN A 667 20.53 17.96 -32.96
CA ASN A 667 20.52 19.43 -32.94
C ASN A 667 19.37 20.03 -32.09
N PHE A 668 18.65 19.22 -31.31
CA PHE A 668 17.53 19.68 -30.50
C PHE A 668 17.99 20.21 -29.12
N PRO A 669 17.23 21.12 -28.47
CA PRO A 669 15.99 21.73 -28.95
C PRO A 669 16.19 22.78 -30.04
N ILE A 670 15.38 22.70 -31.10
CA ILE A 670 15.37 23.66 -32.20
C ILE A 670 14.47 24.86 -31.86
N GLY A 671 14.87 26.06 -32.29
CA GLY A 671 14.06 27.27 -32.14
C GLY A 671 12.99 27.40 -33.23
N LEU A 672 11.78 27.81 -32.84
CA LEU A 672 10.70 28.12 -33.77
C LEU A 672 10.91 29.48 -34.47
N LYS A 673 10.30 29.68 -35.65
CA LYS A 673 10.34 30.96 -36.38
C LYS A 673 9.34 32.01 -35.90
N SER A 674 8.28 31.57 -35.23
CA SER A 674 7.25 32.37 -34.58
C SER A 674 6.84 31.61 -33.32
N PRO A 675 6.51 32.28 -32.21
CA PRO A 675 6.08 31.58 -31.00
C PRO A 675 4.82 30.75 -31.28
N ALA A 676 4.73 29.58 -30.68
CA ALA A 676 3.68 28.61 -30.93
C ALA A 676 2.32 29.07 -30.38
N THR A 677 1.28 28.85 -31.17
CA THR A 677 -0.14 29.01 -30.76
C THR A 677 -0.82 27.69 -30.45
N ASN A 678 -0.21 26.56 -30.84
CA ASN A 678 -0.63 25.20 -30.48
C ASN A 678 0.60 24.29 -30.23
N GLY A 679 0.38 23.09 -29.70
CA GLY A 679 1.44 22.08 -29.58
C GLY A 679 1.87 21.50 -30.93
N VAL A 680 3.15 21.13 -31.06
CA VAL A 680 3.65 20.37 -32.22
C VAL A 680 2.88 19.07 -32.41
N ASN A 681 2.60 18.71 -33.66
CA ASN A 681 2.02 17.42 -34.06
C ASN A 681 3.03 16.68 -34.94
N VAL A 682 3.10 15.35 -34.79
CA VAL A 682 4.04 14.48 -35.53
C VAL A 682 3.28 13.66 -36.57
N PHE A 683 3.64 13.79 -37.84
CA PHE A 683 3.09 12.98 -38.94
C PHE A 683 4.16 12.07 -39.55
N ASP A 684 3.85 10.78 -39.72
CA ASP A 684 4.64 9.81 -40.48
C ASP A 684 3.75 9.23 -41.60
N TYR A 685 3.57 10.02 -42.66
CA TYR A 685 2.53 9.82 -43.69
C TYR A 685 2.55 8.43 -44.35
N ASP A 686 3.76 7.86 -44.46
CA ASP A 686 4.06 6.63 -45.20
C ASP A 686 4.68 5.55 -44.29
N ARG A 687 4.58 5.73 -42.96
CA ARG A 687 5.05 4.79 -41.90
C ARG A 687 6.53 4.40 -42.03
N ASN A 688 7.36 5.29 -42.53
CA ASN A 688 8.78 5.05 -42.84
C ASN A 688 9.73 5.87 -41.94
N ARG A 689 9.22 6.45 -40.85
CA ARG A 689 9.99 7.26 -39.87
C ARG A 689 10.66 8.46 -40.53
N ASN A 690 10.02 9.02 -41.57
CA ASN A 690 10.38 10.30 -42.20
C ASN A 690 9.48 11.39 -41.64
N TYR A 691 9.57 11.60 -40.33
CA TYR A 691 8.65 12.42 -39.55
C TYR A 691 8.53 13.86 -40.07
N ARG A 692 7.34 14.44 -39.89
CA ARG A 692 7.06 15.86 -40.10
C ARG A 692 6.54 16.45 -38.80
N TYR A 693 7.09 17.60 -38.41
CA TYR A 693 6.69 18.30 -37.20
C TYR A 693 5.91 19.55 -37.61
N VAL A 694 4.64 19.62 -37.24
CA VAL A 694 3.71 20.65 -37.73
C VAL A 694 3.14 21.44 -36.57
N ILE A 695 3.21 22.78 -36.66
CA ILE A 695 2.89 23.71 -35.57
C ILE A 695 2.44 25.07 -36.14
N ALA A 696 1.57 25.77 -35.42
CA ALA A 696 1.07 27.09 -35.81
C ALA A 696 1.75 28.23 -35.05
N GLY A 697 2.09 29.32 -35.74
CA GLY A 697 2.72 30.52 -35.16
C GLY A 697 1.74 31.63 -34.80
N GLU A 698 2.14 32.53 -33.89
CA GLU A 698 1.47 33.81 -33.63
C GLU A 698 1.38 34.70 -34.89
N ASP A 699 2.29 34.52 -35.85
CA ASP A 699 2.27 35.18 -37.17
C ASP A 699 1.20 34.63 -38.15
N LYS A 700 0.30 33.75 -37.65
CA LYS A 700 -0.78 33.09 -38.39
C LYS A 700 -0.33 32.13 -39.49
N LYS A 701 0.93 31.66 -39.47
CA LYS A 701 1.39 30.62 -40.39
C LYS A 701 1.34 29.23 -39.75
N ILE A 702 1.19 28.22 -40.60
CA ILE A 702 1.49 26.83 -40.25
C ILE A 702 2.90 26.53 -40.75
N TYR A 703 3.78 26.10 -39.86
CA TYR A 703 5.14 25.67 -40.17
C TYR A 703 5.20 24.15 -40.24
N VAL A 704 5.85 23.63 -41.28
CA VAL A 704 6.19 22.21 -41.43
C VAL A 704 7.70 22.07 -41.40
N TYR A 705 8.20 21.35 -40.40
CA TYR A 705 9.60 20.95 -40.29
C TYR A 705 9.77 19.48 -40.71
N ASP A 706 10.93 19.15 -41.25
CA ASP A 706 11.37 17.77 -41.44
C ASP A 706 11.85 17.13 -40.13
N PHE A 707 12.27 15.87 -40.19
CA PHE A 707 12.70 15.13 -39.02
C PHE A 707 13.99 15.70 -38.37
N GLU A 708 14.82 16.43 -39.12
CA GLU A 708 16.02 17.10 -38.60
C GLU A 708 15.72 18.50 -38.04
N GLY A 709 14.46 18.95 -38.10
CA GLY A 709 14.07 20.28 -37.64
C GLY A 709 14.34 21.41 -38.64
N LYS A 710 14.54 21.10 -39.91
CA LYS A 710 14.66 22.10 -40.99
C LYS A 710 13.28 22.39 -41.58
N ILE A 711 13.04 23.63 -42.02
CA ILE A 711 11.75 24.03 -42.58
C ILE A 711 11.62 23.51 -44.01
N ILE A 712 10.47 22.92 -44.34
CA ILE A 712 10.18 22.43 -45.68
C ILE A 712 9.67 23.56 -46.56
N SER A 713 10.44 23.88 -47.61
CA SER A 713 10.10 24.91 -48.61
C SER A 713 8.90 24.54 -49.49
N GLY A 714 8.63 23.24 -49.68
CA GLY A 714 7.47 22.73 -50.43
C GLY A 714 6.14 22.76 -49.67
N TRP A 715 5.98 23.67 -48.72
CA TRP A 715 4.74 23.94 -47.99
C TRP A 715 4.25 25.36 -48.35
N ASN A 716 3.26 25.42 -49.23
CA ASN A 716 2.79 26.61 -49.94
C ASN A 716 1.71 27.40 -49.18
N PHE A 717 1.22 26.92 -48.03
CA PHE A 717 0.11 27.55 -47.32
C PHE A 717 0.51 28.92 -46.76
N GLY A 718 -0.18 29.98 -47.19
CA GLY A 718 0.18 31.38 -46.90
C GLY A 718 0.02 31.79 -45.42
N ARG A 719 -1.22 32.00 -44.96
CA ARG A 719 -1.58 32.34 -43.58
C ARG A 719 -3.08 32.14 -43.32
N THR A 720 -3.45 31.94 -42.06
CA THR A 720 -4.85 31.93 -41.59
C THR A 720 -5.37 33.35 -41.30
N SER A 721 -6.68 33.50 -41.13
CA SER A 721 -7.31 34.80 -40.84
C SER A 721 -7.09 35.24 -39.38
N SER A 722 -7.09 34.30 -38.43
CA SER A 722 -6.68 34.49 -37.03
C SER A 722 -5.66 33.44 -36.59
N MET A 723 -5.22 33.45 -35.33
CA MET A 723 -4.38 32.40 -34.75
C MET A 723 -5.11 31.04 -34.74
N VAL A 724 -4.33 29.96 -34.72
CA VAL A 724 -4.77 28.54 -34.75
C VAL A 724 -4.43 27.90 -33.41
N THR A 725 -5.36 27.94 -32.46
CA THR A 725 -5.16 27.47 -31.07
C THR A 725 -5.25 25.95 -30.93
N SER A 726 -6.11 25.30 -31.74
CA SER A 726 -6.25 23.85 -31.73
C SER A 726 -5.12 23.13 -32.50
N PRO A 727 -4.73 21.89 -32.11
CA PRO A 727 -3.71 21.09 -32.80
C PRO A 727 -4.00 20.85 -34.30
N VAL A 728 -2.96 20.95 -35.15
CA VAL A 728 -3.05 20.59 -36.57
C VAL A 728 -3.18 19.07 -36.72
N LYS A 729 -4.15 18.61 -37.51
CA LYS A 729 -4.45 17.19 -37.72
C LYS A 729 -3.96 16.70 -39.08
N HIS A 730 -3.56 15.43 -39.15
CA HIS A 730 -3.40 14.68 -40.39
C HIS A 730 -4.45 13.57 -40.43
N PHE A 731 -5.20 13.50 -41.53
CA PHE A 731 -6.17 12.43 -41.80
C PHE A 731 -5.85 11.78 -43.14
N LYS A 732 -6.09 10.47 -43.27
CA LYS A 732 -5.87 9.71 -44.52
C LYS A 732 -7.16 8.99 -44.90
N ILE A 733 -7.82 9.48 -45.95
CA ILE A 733 -9.18 9.06 -46.35
C ILE A 733 -9.14 8.71 -47.83
N SER A 734 -9.62 7.50 -48.19
CA SER A 734 -9.62 6.98 -49.56
C SER A 734 -8.26 7.16 -50.27
N GLY A 735 -7.17 6.84 -49.57
CA GLY A 735 -5.78 6.97 -50.03
C GLY A 735 -5.20 8.39 -50.03
N LYS A 736 -6.03 9.44 -49.93
CA LYS A 736 -5.60 10.84 -49.93
C LYS A 736 -5.28 11.33 -48.52
N ASP A 737 -4.17 12.05 -48.37
CA ASP A 737 -3.83 12.75 -47.12
C ASP A 737 -4.45 14.16 -47.08
N TYR A 738 -4.93 14.54 -45.90
CA TYR A 738 -5.52 15.84 -45.59
C TYR A 738 -4.81 16.42 -44.36
N ILE A 739 -4.31 17.64 -44.47
CA ILE A 739 -3.75 18.41 -43.35
C ILE A 739 -4.80 19.44 -42.96
N VAL A 740 -5.35 19.31 -41.76
CA VAL A 740 -6.57 20.01 -41.34
C VAL A 740 -6.32 20.81 -40.07
N PHE A 741 -6.70 22.08 -40.10
CA PHE A 741 -6.60 23.01 -38.97
C PHE A 741 -7.71 24.06 -39.07
N LYS A 742 -8.06 24.70 -37.94
CA LYS A 742 -9.03 25.79 -37.88
C LYS A 742 -8.47 27.01 -37.17
N ASP A 743 -8.90 28.18 -37.59
CA ASP A 743 -8.76 29.41 -36.81
C ASP A 743 -10.08 29.73 -36.08
N SER A 744 -10.33 30.98 -35.67
CA SER A 744 -11.55 31.34 -34.95
C SER A 744 -12.82 31.39 -35.81
N LYS A 745 -12.71 31.34 -37.14
CA LYS A 745 -13.83 31.44 -38.09
C LYS A 745 -13.81 30.45 -39.26
N HIS A 746 -12.62 30.02 -39.68
CA HIS A 746 -12.42 29.22 -40.88
C HIS A 746 -11.74 27.89 -40.57
N ILE A 747 -12.12 26.85 -41.32
CA ILE A 747 -11.39 25.58 -41.38
C ILE A 747 -10.60 25.53 -42.69
N TYR A 748 -9.40 24.96 -42.63
CA TYR A 748 -8.51 24.80 -43.76
C TYR A 748 -8.23 23.31 -43.96
N ILE A 749 -8.51 22.81 -45.16
CA ILE A 749 -8.40 21.39 -45.52
C ILE A 749 -7.41 21.29 -46.68
N CYS A 750 -6.12 21.15 -46.35
CA CYS A 750 -5.02 21.21 -47.30
C CYS A 750 -4.49 19.82 -47.70
N ASN A 751 -3.68 19.76 -48.75
CA ASN A 751 -2.87 18.59 -49.09
C ASN A 751 -1.49 18.61 -48.37
N ARG A 752 -0.61 17.61 -48.63
CA ARG A 752 0.75 17.53 -48.02
C ARG A 752 1.67 18.73 -48.34
N ARG A 753 1.41 19.49 -49.40
CA ARG A 753 2.11 20.71 -49.84
C ARG A 753 1.44 21.99 -49.34
N GLY A 754 0.32 21.91 -48.62
CA GLY A 754 -0.37 23.10 -48.09
C GLY A 754 -1.37 23.75 -49.06
N ASP A 755 -1.43 23.30 -50.33
CA ASP A 755 -2.48 23.76 -51.26
C ASP A 755 -3.86 23.29 -50.77
N ILE A 756 -4.89 24.12 -50.92
CA ILE A 756 -6.27 23.77 -50.54
C ILE A 756 -6.74 22.55 -51.34
N ARG A 757 -7.41 21.62 -50.67
CA ARG A 757 -7.91 20.36 -51.23
C ARG A 757 -9.44 20.24 -51.15
N VAL A 758 -10.06 20.92 -50.19
CA VAL A 758 -11.51 21.06 -50.09
C VAL A 758 -11.79 22.52 -49.75
N GLU A 759 -12.49 23.21 -50.65
CA GLU A 759 -12.99 24.57 -50.39
C GLU A 759 -14.19 24.54 -49.44
N THR A 760 -14.32 25.54 -48.58
CA THR A 760 -15.43 25.64 -47.61
C THR A 760 -16.09 27.01 -47.66
N GLY A 761 -17.34 27.06 -48.14
CA GLY A 761 -18.12 28.30 -48.33
C GLY A 761 -18.85 28.82 -47.09
N PHE A 762 -18.44 28.42 -45.88
CA PHE A 762 -19.12 28.72 -44.62
C PHE A 762 -18.14 29.26 -43.56
N THR A 763 -18.67 29.90 -42.51
CA THR A 763 -17.88 30.32 -41.34
C THR A 763 -18.56 29.86 -40.05
N ILE A 764 -17.75 29.49 -39.05
CA ILE A 764 -18.20 28.97 -37.75
C ILE A 764 -17.39 29.67 -36.68
N ASN A 765 -18.03 30.27 -35.67
CA ASN A 765 -17.31 30.88 -34.54
C ASN A 765 -16.78 29.79 -33.60
N PHE A 766 -15.74 29.06 -34.03
CA PHE A 766 -15.26 27.86 -33.37
C PHE A 766 -14.88 28.08 -31.90
N SER A 767 -15.07 27.04 -31.08
CA SER A 767 -14.42 26.95 -29.77
C SER A 767 -12.94 26.57 -29.92
N ASP A 768 -12.18 26.64 -28.82
CA ASP A 768 -10.78 26.21 -28.78
C ASP A 768 -10.62 24.67 -28.78
N ASN A 769 -11.71 23.90 -28.72
CA ASN A 769 -11.69 22.42 -28.77
C ASN A 769 -11.03 21.88 -30.06
N PRO A 770 -10.43 20.68 -30.02
CA PRO A 770 -9.77 20.09 -31.19
C PRO A 770 -10.78 19.64 -32.27
N LEU A 771 -10.27 19.42 -33.48
CA LEU A 771 -11.02 18.79 -34.57
C LEU A 771 -10.95 17.26 -34.43
N PHE A 772 -12.10 16.60 -34.59
CA PHE A 772 -12.24 15.14 -34.59
C PHE A 772 -12.54 14.64 -36.01
N LEU A 773 -12.12 13.41 -36.33
CA LEU A 773 -12.52 12.71 -37.54
C LEU A 773 -13.51 11.60 -37.16
N ASN A 774 -14.69 11.62 -37.74
CA ASN A 774 -15.63 10.52 -37.71
C ASN A 774 -15.62 9.81 -39.08
N MET A 775 -15.48 8.48 -39.07
CA MET A 775 -15.40 7.63 -40.26
C MET A 775 -16.68 6.82 -40.53
N ASP A 776 -17.66 6.88 -39.63
CA ASP A 776 -18.91 6.12 -39.71
C ASP A 776 -19.90 6.81 -40.66
N GLY A 777 -20.50 6.02 -41.56
CA GLY A 777 -21.24 6.55 -42.69
C GLY A 777 -20.33 7.33 -43.65
N THR A 778 -20.70 8.56 -44.00
CA THR A 778 -19.84 9.44 -44.80
C THR A 778 -18.74 10.08 -43.92
N PRO A 779 -17.44 9.96 -44.28
CA PRO A 779 -16.34 10.57 -43.53
C PRO A 779 -16.49 12.08 -43.36
N LYS A 780 -16.32 12.55 -42.13
CA LYS A 780 -16.64 13.93 -41.72
C LYS A 780 -15.76 14.40 -40.56
N ILE A 781 -15.37 15.67 -40.61
CA ILE A 781 -14.73 16.38 -39.51
C ILE A 781 -15.82 16.88 -38.56
N VAL A 782 -15.61 16.75 -37.26
CA VAL A 782 -16.54 17.21 -36.21
C VAL A 782 -15.86 18.24 -35.31
N ALA A 783 -16.57 19.32 -35.00
CA ALA A 783 -16.10 20.44 -34.19
C ALA A 783 -17.27 21.09 -33.42
N SER A 784 -16.97 21.83 -32.34
CA SER A 784 -17.96 22.70 -31.67
C SER A 784 -17.70 24.19 -31.87
N ASP A 785 -18.77 24.99 -31.94
CA ASP A 785 -18.72 26.46 -31.87
C ASP A 785 -18.59 26.97 -30.43
N ASN A 786 -18.37 28.28 -30.26
CA ASN A 786 -18.23 28.93 -28.95
C ASN A 786 -19.53 29.02 -28.12
N THR A 787 -20.64 28.47 -28.60
CA THR A 787 -21.93 28.32 -27.89
C THR A 787 -22.28 26.87 -27.56
N GLY A 788 -21.46 25.91 -28.00
CA GLY A 788 -21.66 24.47 -27.80
C GLY A 788 -22.37 23.75 -28.95
N LYS A 789 -22.70 24.43 -30.06
CA LYS A 789 -23.25 23.80 -31.26
C LYS A 789 -22.24 22.86 -31.89
N VAL A 790 -22.68 21.72 -32.40
CA VAL A 790 -21.81 20.75 -33.09
C VAL A 790 -21.98 20.91 -34.60
N HIS A 791 -20.87 20.86 -35.33
CA HIS A 791 -20.85 20.97 -36.78
C HIS A 791 -20.17 19.75 -37.40
N TYR A 792 -20.82 19.16 -38.40
CA TYR A 792 -20.24 18.17 -39.31
C TYR A 792 -19.75 18.89 -40.57
N ILE A 793 -18.51 18.61 -40.98
CA ILE A 793 -17.84 19.22 -42.13
C ILE A 793 -17.32 18.09 -43.01
N TYR A 794 -17.82 17.99 -44.24
CA TYR A 794 -17.56 16.87 -45.14
C TYR A 794 -16.40 17.17 -46.09
N PHE A 795 -15.70 16.11 -46.54
CA PHE A 795 -14.56 16.22 -47.46
C PHE A 795 -14.96 16.51 -48.93
N ASP A 796 -16.23 16.82 -49.17
CA ASP A 796 -16.81 17.37 -50.40
C ASP A 796 -17.16 18.87 -50.28
N GLY A 797 -16.90 19.49 -49.12
CA GLY A 797 -17.18 20.91 -48.83
C GLY A 797 -18.54 21.17 -48.17
N ARG A 798 -19.42 20.17 -48.02
CA ARG A 798 -20.71 20.34 -47.33
C ARG A 798 -20.54 20.54 -45.82
N HIS A 799 -21.53 21.19 -45.22
CA HIS A 799 -21.61 21.50 -43.80
C HIS A 799 -23.01 21.20 -43.27
N GLU A 800 -23.09 20.68 -42.05
CA GLU A 800 -24.32 20.49 -41.30
C GLU A 800 -24.15 20.97 -39.85
N GLU A 801 -25.14 21.69 -39.33
CA GLU A 801 -25.26 21.96 -37.89
C GLU A 801 -26.11 20.85 -37.23
N LYS A 802 -25.63 20.32 -36.10
CA LYS A 802 -26.36 19.39 -35.24
C LYS A 802 -26.83 20.12 -33.98
N ARG A 803 -28.01 19.71 -33.48
CA ARG A 803 -28.59 20.27 -32.25
C ARG A 803 -27.75 19.87 -31.05
N SER A 804 -27.63 20.78 -30.08
CA SER A 804 -26.98 20.54 -28.80
C SER A 804 -27.55 21.50 -27.74
N SER A 805 -27.06 21.40 -26.50
CA SER A 805 -27.35 22.41 -25.47
C SER A 805 -26.50 23.66 -25.64
N ARG A 806 -27.02 24.81 -25.21
CA ARG A 806 -26.25 26.06 -25.13
C ARG A 806 -25.29 26.02 -23.93
N LEU A 807 -24.00 26.08 -24.21
CA LEU A 807 -22.90 25.99 -23.22
C LEU A 807 -22.14 27.32 -23.10
N SER A 808 -21.23 27.42 -22.12
CA SER A 808 -20.27 28.52 -22.07
C SER A 808 -19.20 28.41 -23.17
N LYS A 809 -18.49 29.51 -23.46
CA LYS A 809 -17.34 29.51 -24.39
C LYS A 809 -16.26 28.49 -23.98
N ASN A 810 -16.12 28.22 -22.68
CA ASN A 810 -15.02 27.46 -22.10
C ASN A 810 -15.37 25.97 -21.89
N HIS A 811 -16.45 25.47 -22.49
CA HIS A 811 -16.77 24.05 -22.44
C HIS A 811 -15.69 23.20 -23.13
N PHE A 812 -15.44 22.01 -22.61
CA PHE A 812 -14.71 20.98 -23.34
C PHE A 812 -15.69 20.13 -24.14
N PHE A 813 -15.29 19.69 -25.33
CA PHE A 813 -16.07 18.85 -26.23
C PHE A 813 -15.20 17.74 -26.82
N ILE A 814 -15.69 16.51 -26.72
CA ILE A 814 -15.14 15.32 -27.40
C ILE A 814 -16.27 14.49 -28.01
N ILE A 815 -15.93 13.62 -28.97
CA ILE A 815 -16.85 12.59 -29.50
C ILE A 815 -16.22 11.21 -29.40
N ASP A 816 -17.04 10.20 -29.15
CA ASP A 816 -16.71 8.78 -29.27
C ASP A 816 -18.02 7.97 -29.35
N ASP A 817 -17.98 6.77 -29.90
CA ASP A 817 -19.09 5.79 -29.88
C ASP A 817 -19.00 5.01 -28.56
N LEU A 818 -19.69 5.45 -27.52
CA LEU A 818 -19.56 4.91 -26.17
C LEU A 818 -20.20 3.53 -26.01
N ASN A 819 -21.17 3.20 -26.86
CA ASN A 819 -22.06 2.04 -26.71
C ASN A 819 -21.75 0.89 -27.70
N GLY A 820 -21.14 1.20 -28.86
CA GLY A 820 -20.73 0.26 -29.90
C GLY A 820 -21.68 0.16 -31.10
N ASP A 821 -22.66 1.05 -31.25
CA ASP A 821 -23.64 1.04 -32.36
C ASP A 821 -23.15 1.75 -33.63
N LYS A 822 -21.96 2.38 -33.60
CA LYS A 822 -21.33 3.20 -34.67
C LYS A 822 -21.93 4.60 -34.87
N THR A 823 -22.76 5.07 -33.94
CA THR A 823 -23.19 6.46 -33.83
C THR A 823 -22.38 7.13 -32.72
N PRO A 824 -21.75 8.29 -32.94
CA PRO A 824 -21.02 8.96 -31.88
C PRO A 824 -21.98 9.59 -30.87
N GLU A 825 -21.68 9.46 -29.58
CA GLU A 825 -22.18 10.43 -28.61
C GLU A 825 -21.33 11.71 -28.61
N PHE A 826 -21.98 12.82 -28.26
CA PHE A 826 -21.37 14.12 -28.03
C PHE A 826 -21.18 14.31 -26.52
N ILE A 827 -19.92 14.28 -26.07
CA ILE A 827 -19.56 14.39 -24.66
C ILE A 827 -19.04 15.80 -24.37
N PHE A 828 -19.67 16.47 -23.42
CA PHE A 828 -19.32 17.82 -22.99
C PHE A 828 -19.02 17.87 -21.49
N THR A 829 -18.11 18.77 -21.11
CA THR A 829 -18.07 19.30 -19.73
C THR A 829 -18.13 20.82 -19.78
N ASP A 830 -19.03 21.41 -18.97
CA ASP A 830 -19.13 22.87 -18.80
C ASP A 830 -19.39 23.17 -17.32
N LYS A 831 -18.68 24.17 -16.78
CA LYS A 831 -18.68 24.53 -15.35
C LYS A 831 -18.41 23.30 -14.47
N ASN A 832 -19.41 22.76 -13.77
CA ASN A 832 -19.29 21.55 -12.95
C ASN A 832 -20.19 20.39 -13.42
N GLU A 833 -20.69 20.39 -14.66
CA GLU A 833 -21.53 19.32 -15.19
C GLU A 833 -20.88 18.59 -16.38
N ILE A 834 -20.81 17.26 -16.31
CA ILE A 834 -20.62 16.40 -17.49
C ILE A 834 -21.98 16.10 -18.11
N MET A 835 -22.07 16.18 -19.44
CA MET A 835 -23.29 15.94 -20.20
C MET A 835 -22.97 15.10 -21.44
N VAL A 836 -23.83 14.12 -21.74
CA VAL A 836 -23.71 13.26 -22.92
C VAL A 836 -25.01 13.34 -23.72
N PHE A 837 -24.89 13.51 -25.03
CA PHE A 837 -26.00 13.58 -25.98
C PHE A 837 -25.77 12.60 -27.12
N ASP A 838 -26.83 12.12 -27.78
CA ASP A 838 -26.69 11.48 -29.09
C ASP A 838 -26.45 12.52 -30.20
N GLU A 839 -26.15 12.06 -31.42
CA GLU A 839 -25.90 12.97 -32.56
C GLU A 839 -27.11 13.83 -32.98
N ASN A 840 -28.31 13.50 -32.49
CA ASN A 840 -29.54 14.26 -32.70
C ASN A 840 -29.74 15.36 -31.64
N GLY A 841 -28.85 15.44 -30.64
CA GLY A 841 -28.86 16.44 -29.58
C GLY A 841 -29.76 16.10 -28.39
N LYS A 842 -30.26 14.86 -28.28
CA LYS A 842 -31.04 14.41 -27.12
C LYS A 842 -30.06 13.99 -26.01
N LYS A 843 -30.25 14.54 -24.81
CA LYS A 843 -29.42 14.24 -23.63
C LYS A 843 -29.64 12.80 -23.18
N GLN A 844 -28.59 11.99 -23.18
CA GLN A 844 -28.59 10.63 -22.65
C GLN A 844 -28.44 10.67 -21.13
N PHE A 845 -27.46 11.43 -20.61
CA PHE A 845 -27.36 11.73 -19.19
C PHE A 845 -26.65 13.06 -18.91
N GLY A 846 -26.66 13.48 -17.65
CA GLY A 846 -25.72 14.46 -17.11
C GLY A 846 -25.48 14.24 -15.62
N LYS A 847 -24.29 14.60 -15.12
CA LYS A 847 -23.90 14.52 -13.70
C LYS A 847 -23.19 15.79 -13.29
N LYS A 848 -23.57 16.35 -12.13
CA LYS A 848 -22.87 17.47 -11.50
C LYS A 848 -21.80 16.94 -10.54
N LEU A 849 -20.63 17.56 -10.57
CA LEU A 849 -19.51 17.32 -9.67
C LEU A 849 -19.50 18.38 -8.55
N SER A 850 -18.66 18.16 -7.53
CA SER A 850 -18.58 19.03 -6.35
C SER A 850 -17.90 20.37 -6.67
N GLY A 851 -16.80 20.33 -7.42
CA GLY A 851 -16.08 21.48 -7.96
C GLY A 851 -16.19 21.58 -9.50
N PRO A 852 -15.67 22.66 -10.09
CA PRO A 852 -15.64 22.86 -11.53
C PRO A 852 -14.66 21.91 -12.23
N VAL A 853 -14.98 21.60 -13.48
CA VAL A 853 -14.15 20.80 -14.39
C VAL A 853 -13.17 21.73 -15.12
N SER A 854 -11.89 21.60 -14.80
CA SER A 854 -10.79 22.41 -15.36
C SER A 854 -10.06 21.75 -16.54
N SER A 855 -10.47 20.54 -16.93
CA SER A 855 -9.75 19.68 -17.89
C SER A 855 -10.73 18.91 -18.78
N PRO A 856 -10.35 18.53 -20.01
CA PRO A 856 -11.22 17.79 -20.89
C PRO A 856 -11.59 16.40 -20.32
N PRO A 857 -12.80 15.89 -20.61
CA PRO A 857 -13.13 14.50 -20.35
C PRO A 857 -12.23 13.58 -21.18
N ASN A 858 -12.01 12.36 -20.69
CA ASN A 858 -11.15 11.37 -21.32
C ASN A 858 -11.91 10.06 -21.52
N ILE A 859 -11.83 9.45 -22.71
CA ILE A 859 -12.39 8.12 -22.97
C ILE A 859 -11.34 7.03 -22.74
N TYR A 860 -11.76 5.95 -22.09
CA TYR A 860 -10.98 4.73 -21.92
C TYR A 860 -11.77 3.55 -22.47
N ALA A 861 -11.25 2.90 -23.51
CA ALA A 861 -11.80 1.68 -24.07
C ALA A 861 -11.21 0.45 -23.38
N PHE A 862 -12.07 -0.40 -22.83
CA PHE A 862 -11.73 -1.69 -22.22
C PHE A 862 -12.06 -2.85 -23.20
N SER A 863 -13.07 -2.65 -24.04
CA SER A 863 -13.34 -3.43 -25.26
C SER A 863 -14.01 -2.50 -26.29
N ASN A 864 -14.32 -3.01 -27.50
CA ASN A 864 -15.02 -2.24 -28.53
C ASN A 864 -16.35 -1.65 -28.04
N ASN A 865 -17.07 -2.40 -27.18
CA ASN A 865 -18.41 -2.07 -26.67
C ASN A 865 -18.39 -1.72 -25.17
N LEU A 866 -17.21 -1.46 -24.58
CA LEU A 866 -17.07 -1.05 -23.19
C LEU A 866 -16.09 0.13 -23.11
N LYS A 867 -16.64 1.33 -23.25
CA LYS A 867 -15.93 2.59 -23.07
C LYS A 867 -16.44 3.29 -21.81
N LYS A 868 -15.57 4.04 -21.14
CA LYS A 868 -15.89 4.81 -19.93
C LYS A 868 -15.33 6.22 -20.01
N ILE A 869 -16.03 7.18 -19.41
CA ILE A 869 -15.65 8.59 -19.41
C ILE A 869 -15.02 8.96 -18.07
N GLY A 870 -13.75 9.35 -18.09
CA GLY A 870 -13.06 9.94 -16.94
C GLY A 870 -13.19 11.44 -16.89
N VAL A 871 -13.40 11.98 -15.69
CA VAL A 871 -13.51 13.44 -15.43
C VAL A 871 -12.74 13.80 -14.16
N VAL A 872 -12.23 15.03 -14.10
CA VAL A 872 -11.39 15.56 -13.02
C VAL A 872 -12.10 16.72 -12.31
N ASP A 873 -12.10 16.68 -10.98
CA ASP A 873 -12.53 17.74 -10.07
C ASP A 873 -11.29 18.13 -9.23
N ALA A 874 -10.47 19.01 -9.81
CA ALA A 874 -9.17 19.40 -9.26
C ALA A 874 -9.30 20.21 -7.95
N GLU A 875 -10.43 20.89 -7.75
CA GLU A 875 -10.73 21.62 -6.52
C GLU A 875 -11.06 20.67 -5.35
N SER A 876 -11.78 19.57 -5.61
CA SER A 876 -12.06 18.53 -4.61
C SER A 876 -10.92 17.51 -4.45
N ASN A 877 -9.91 17.54 -5.34
CA ASN A 877 -8.88 16.50 -5.49
C ASN A 877 -9.52 15.11 -5.75
N ARG A 878 -10.52 15.06 -6.63
CA ARG A 878 -11.25 13.85 -7.02
C ARG A 878 -11.22 13.60 -8.53
N ILE A 879 -11.16 12.32 -8.89
CA ILE A 879 -11.43 11.84 -10.24
C ILE A 879 -12.63 10.89 -10.24
N TYR A 880 -13.37 10.91 -11.35
CA TYR A 880 -14.57 10.11 -11.58
C TYR A 880 -14.37 9.25 -12.84
N LEU A 881 -15.00 8.09 -12.88
CA LEU A 881 -15.05 7.22 -14.04
C LEU A 881 -16.49 6.74 -14.22
N PHE A 882 -17.15 7.23 -15.26
CA PHE A 882 -18.55 6.93 -15.57
C PHE A 882 -18.66 5.89 -16.68
N ASP A 883 -19.57 4.94 -16.51
CA ASP A 883 -20.04 4.05 -17.57
C ASP A 883 -20.91 4.82 -18.59
N HIS A 884 -21.21 4.24 -19.76
CA HIS A 884 -21.90 4.93 -20.86
C HIS A 884 -23.35 5.35 -20.55
N ASP A 885 -23.98 4.76 -19.52
CA ASP A 885 -25.28 5.15 -18.95
C ASP A 885 -25.18 6.29 -17.91
N GLY A 886 -23.96 6.75 -17.63
CA GLY A 886 -23.65 7.72 -16.59
C GLY A 886 -23.60 7.15 -15.18
N LYS A 887 -23.65 5.83 -14.98
CA LYS A 887 -23.40 5.20 -13.68
C LYS A 887 -21.96 5.45 -13.27
N LEU A 888 -21.72 5.75 -11.98
CA LEU A 888 -20.37 5.86 -11.44
C LEU A 888 -19.81 4.45 -11.21
N HIS A 889 -18.60 4.18 -11.71
CA HIS A 889 -17.95 2.89 -11.54
C HIS A 889 -17.61 2.61 -10.06
N GLU A 890 -17.56 1.33 -9.66
CA GLU A 890 -17.33 0.97 -8.26
C GLU A 890 -15.95 1.45 -7.77
N GLY A 891 -15.88 1.88 -6.51
CA GLY A 891 -14.67 2.42 -5.89
C GLY A 891 -14.35 3.88 -6.25
N PHE A 892 -15.02 4.48 -7.23
CA PHE A 892 -14.90 5.92 -7.51
C PHE A 892 -15.84 6.76 -6.61
N PRO A 893 -15.52 8.03 -6.30
CA PRO A 893 -14.40 8.81 -6.83
C PRO A 893 -13.06 8.58 -6.10
N LEU A 894 -12.00 8.37 -6.89
CA LEU A 894 -10.63 8.22 -6.39
C LEU A 894 -10.00 9.59 -6.12
N GLN A 895 -8.88 9.60 -5.41
CA GLN A 895 -8.13 10.82 -5.11
C GLN A 895 -7.21 11.20 -6.29
N GLY A 896 -7.30 12.44 -6.75
CA GLY A 896 -6.43 13.00 -7.79
C GLY A 896 -6.94 14.34 -8.32
N ASN A 897 -6.04 15.20 -8.80
CA ASN A 897 -6.35 16.54 -9.32
C ASN A 897 -5.84 16.80 -10.75
N SER A 898 -5.18 15.83 -11.40
CA SER A 898 -4.86 15.89 -12.82
C SER A 898 -5.78 14.98 -13.65
N GLU A 899 -5.74 15.14 -14.97
CA GLU A 899 -6.13 14.06 -15.89
C GLU A 899 -5.32 12.78 -15.59
N PHE A 900 -5.86 11.62 -15.97
CA PHE A 900 -5.28 10.31 -15.65
C PHE A 900 -5.10 9.44 -16.88
N SER A 901 -4.31 8.37 -16.77
CA SER A 901 -4.20 7.34 -17.80
C SER A 901 -4.53 5.97 -17.25
N ILE A 902 -5.26 5.16 -18.01
CA ILE A 902 -5.53 3.75 -17.73
C ILE A 902 -4.77 2.88 -18.76
N GLY A 903 -4.02 1.88 -18.29
CA GLY A 903 -3.29 0.93 -19.13
C GLY A 903 -2.44 -0.04 -18.29
N LYS A 904 -1.73 -0.99 -18.88
CA LYS A 904 -0.81 -1.86 -18.13
C LYS A 904 0.57 -1.23 -17.97
N LEU A 905 1.10 -1.21 -16.74
CA LEU A 905 2.51 -0.85 -16.49
C LEU A 905 3.49 -2.01 -16.65
N SER A 906 3.02 -3.26 -16.49
CA SER A 906 3.80 -4.46 -16.79
C SER A 906 2.86 -5.65 -17.07
N ASP A 907 3.23 -6.52 -18.01
CA ASP A 907 2.49 -7.74 -18.32
C ASP A 907 2.40 -8.73 -17.13
N ARG A 908 3.21 -8.53 -16.09
CA ARG A 908 3.18 -9.31 -14.84
C ARG A 908 2.03 -8.93 -13.89
N VAL A 909 1.27 -7.88 -14.18
CA VAL A 909 0.14 -7.42 -13.34
C VAL A 909 -1.17 -7.95 -13.92
N SER A 910 -1.98 -8.57 -13.07
CA SER A 910 -3.27 -9.22 -13.41
C SER A 910 -4.46 -8.24 -13.53
N GLY A 911 -4.20 -6.95 -13.76
CA GLY A 911 -5.19 -5.89 -13.92
C GLY A 911 -4.66 -4.70 -14.72
N LEU A 912 -5.40 -3.60 -14.70
CA LEU A 912 -5.00 -2.32 -15.32
C LEU A 912 -4.50 -1.34 -14.24
N ASN A 913 -3.63 -0.42 -14.63
CA ASN A 913 -3.13 0.66 -13.77
C ASN A 913 -3.79 1.98 -14.16
N LEU A 914 -4.42 2.66 -13.21
CA LEU A 914 -4.82 4.06 -13.32
C LEU A 914 -3.75 4.94 -12.68
N VAL A 915 -3.12 5.79 -13.48
CA VAL A 915 -2.02 6.68 -13.06
C VAL A 915 -2.51 8.14 -13.09
N VAL A 916 -2.40 8.84 -11.96
CA VAL A 916 -2.96 10.21 -11.77
C VAL A 916 -2.15 11.07 -10.80
N GLY A 917 -2.11 12.38 -11.01
CA GLY A 917 -1.58 13.36 -10.07
C GLY A 917 -2.54 13.69 -8.93
N SER A 918 -2.02 14.11 -7.78
CA SER A 918 -2.77 14.58 -6.62
C SER A 918 -2.00 15.72 -5.94
N ARG A 919 -2.76 16.58 -5.24
CA ARG A 919 -2.25 17.66 -4.39
C ARG A 919 -1.03 17.28 -3.54
N GLY A 920 -0.12 18.24 -3.41
CA GLY A 920 1.12 18.11 -2.64
C GLY A 920 2.21 17.39 -3.42
N GLY A 921 2.21 17.54 -4.75
CA GLY A 921 3.17 16.94 -5.65
C GLY A 921 3.24 15.42 -5.57
N ARG A 922 2.09 14.76 -5.78
CA ARG A 922 1.97 13.30 -5.68
C ARG A 922 1.53 12.67 -6.99
N LEU A 923 2.07 11.50 -7.28
CA LEU A 923 1.61 10.59 -8.34
C LEU A 923 1.06 9.31 -7.70
N TYR A 924 -0.19 8.98 -7.96
CA TYR A 924 -0.84 7.74 -7.51
C TYR A 924 -0.93 6.74 -8.68
N ASN A 925 -0.74 5.45 -8.37
CA ASN A 925 -1.11 4.33 -9.23
C ASN A 925 -2.14 3.48 -8.50
N TYR A 926 -3.34 3.33 -9.07
CA TYR A 926 -4.38 2.42 -8.60
C TYR A 926 -4.46 1.19 -9.51
N THR A 927 -4.65 0.00 -8.95
CA THR A 927 -5.06 -1.18 -9.73
C THR A 927 -6.57 -1.16 -9.94
N LEU A 928 -7.00 -1.19 -11.20
CA LEU A 928 -8.35 -1.54 -11.62
C LEU A 928 -8.36 -3.03 -12.03
N LYS A 929 -9.43 -3.74 -11.73
CA LYS A 929 -9.68 -5.13 -12.14
C LYS A 929 -10.92 -5.20 -13.02
#